data_AF-A0A1Z5L8I2-F1
#
_entry.id   AF-A0A1Z5L8I2-F1
#
_cell.length_a   1.000
_cell.length_b   1.000
_cell.length_c   1.000
_cell.angle_alpha   90.00
_cell.angle_beta   90.00
_cell.angle_gamma   90.00
#
_symmetry.space_group_name_H-M   'P 1'
#
loop_
_entity.id
_entity.type
_entity.pdbx_description
1 polymer ?
#
loop_
_entity_poly.entity_id
_entity_poly.type
_entity_poly.pdbx_seq_one_letter_code
_entity_poly.pdbx_strand_id
1 'polypeptide(L)'
;MGTTTSHLRGLPENEHLQRLVGRDSITPNDPYWNQLLSFTIKPPRAKSQCEYLDESVKPLLQKLLTNTSVSSNFGALVRVFLTRAQELKASAQCENSIFIWQTYNALFIIKSIVKYFIVTITEDNVVKQFQASDEEGKKEDLLEQFTNALVEIVVDVPLLDFTYPLHVEAVTCLLVLLSVQMFSAHPAAKSRFYKSIMKGKCSIHALLLTKSLLQNYIRQDKCPDTYQDSSGGSIVIGLASGLWNALTFGYGKGDGDQEHPLQDAVLAHRSLLLLLVLSNHCTNEKGLSNPYQKAVFTFVNSQDSGSSIEAVPSFKLDYSKLYDTICATLNSDETTLLLYLLLHRNTQFKTYVLSRSNIEAILIPILKVLYDAPKKTSHHIYMSLIILLILSEDDLFNEGVHDITLKNVTWYTERSLMEISLGGLLILVVIRTIHFNMTRTRDKYLHTNCLAALANMSSHFKSLHPYVCQRFVSLFETLSKRLSRVMDQLRNNPDLKPTEDEDFSTDLLQDLSILEEVLRMILEIINSCLSTQLQSNPNLLYSLLYKRHVFEPFRMHPNFQDVVHNLDTVLSYFSSRLEATGKSSSVSEVMEIIKEAALHWPTDRLKKFPDLKFRYVEESQPEDFFIPYVWTVVYKSSGIPWSQQNLILFNPNKDL
;
A
#
# COMPACT_ATOMS: atom_id res chain seq x y z
N MET A 1 -22.99 -13.34 -27.36
CA MET A 1 -23.26 -14.48 -26.48
C MET A 1 -24.77 -14.65 -26.36
N GLY A 2 -25.38 -15.45 -27.23
CA GLY A 2 -26.81 -15.75 -27.17
C GLY A 2 -27.13 -16.69 -26.01
N THR A 3 -28.41 -17.04 -25.85
CA THR A 3 -28.95 -17.97 -24.84
C THR A 3 -28.24 -19.34 -24.77
N THR A 4 -27.39 -19.68 -25.74
CA THR A 4 -26.72 -20.98 -25.90
C THR A 4 -25.22 -21.01 -25.57
N THR A 5 -24.55 -19.90 -25.23
CA THR A 5 -23.08 -19.89 -25.07
C THR A 5 -22.64 -20.05 -23.59
N SER A 6 -22.24 -21.26 -23.20
CA SER A 6 -21.81 -21.62 -21.83
C SER A 6 -20.29 -21.78 -21.64
N HIS A 7 -19.50 -21.76 -22.73
CA HIS A 7 -18.05 -22.04 -22.68
C HIS A 7 -17.20 -20.96 -23.37
N LEU A 8 -16.10 -20.57 -22.73
CA LEU A 8 -15.14 -19.56 -23.21
C LEU A 8 -14.49 -19.92 -24.57
N ARG A 9 -14.37 -21.21 -24.90
CA ARG A 9 -13.75 -21.71 -26.14
C ARG A 9 -14.49 -21.31 -27.42
N GLY A 10 -15.80 -21.11 -27.36
CA GLY A 10 -16.64 -20.81 -28.53
C GLY A 10 -16.87 -19.31 -28.78
N LEU A 11 -16.19 -18.42 -28.06
CA LEU A 11 -16.42 -16.98 -28.17
C LEU A 11 -16.10 -16.41 -29.58
N PRO A 12 -14.96 -16.75 -30.23
CA PRO A 12 -14.65 -16.24 -31.56
C PRO A 12 -15.70 -16.58 -32.62
N GLU A 13 -16.35 -17.75 -32.50
CA GLU A 13 -17.31 -18.27 -33.47
C GLU A 13 -18.75 -17.83 -33.17
N ASN A 14 -18.97 -17.11 -32.07
CA ASN A 14 -20.31 -16.72 -31.65
C ASN A 14 -20.94 -15.72 -32.63
N GLU A 15 -22.06 -16.10 -33.27
CA GLU A 15 -22.75 -15.28 -34.27
C GLU A 15 -23.11 -13.89 -33.75
N HIS A 16 -23.60 -13.78 -32.51
CA HIS A 16 -23.92 -12.47 -31.94
C HIS A 16 -22.69 -11.61 -31.76
N LEU A 17 -21.55 -12.16 -31.31
CA LEU A 17 -20.31 -11.39 -31.20
C LEU A 17 -19.75 -11.01 -32.58
N GLN A 18 -19.86 -11.90 -33.57
CA GLN A 18 -19.48 -11.60 -34.95
C GLN A 18 -20.31 -10.45 -35.54
N ARG A 19 -21.61 -10.39 -35.23
CA ARG A 19 -22.48 -9.26 -35.59
C ARG A 19 -22.07 -7.98 -34.87
N LEU A 20 -21.73 -8.03 -33.57
CA LEU A 20 -21.26 -6.86 -32.81
C LEU A 20 -20.03 -6.21 -33.46
N VAL A 21 -19.06 -7.03 -33.84
CA VAL A 21 -17.78 -6.58 -34.42
C VAL A 21 -17.83 -6.38 -35.94
N GLY A 22 -19.01 -6.55 -36.54
CA GLY A 22 -19.26 -6.40 -37.97
C GLY A 22 -19.22 -4.94 -38.45
N ARG A 23 -19.41 -4.76 -39.76
CA ARG A 23 -19.47 -3.44 -40.41
C ARG A 23 -20.87 -2.83 -40.39
N ASP A 24 -21.90 -3.66 -40.23
CA ASP A 24 -23.29 -3.21 -40.18
C ASP A 24 -23.55 -2.51 -38.84
N SER A 25 -24.20 -1.35 -38.93
CA SER A 25 -24.57 -0.57 -37.75
C SER A 25 -25.75 -1.20 -37.02
N ILE A 26 -25.66 -1.28 -35.70
CA ILE A 26 -26.71 -1.78 -34.80
C ILE A 26 -27.22 -0.58 -34.00
N THR A 27 -28.51 -0.25 -34.17
CA THR A 27 -29.11 0.88 -33.44
C THR A 27 -29.28 0.53 -31.95
N PRO A 28 -29.23 1.50 -31.02
CA PRO A 28 -29.45 1.24 -29.60
C PRO A 28 -30.81 0.59 -29.28
N ASN A 29 -31.80 0.74 -30.15
CA ASN A 29 -33.16 0.20 -29.97
C ASN A 29 -33.35 -1.20 -30.59
N ASP A 30 -32.33 -1.79 -31.20
CA ASP A 30 -32.42 -3.10 -31.86
C ASP A 30 -32.66 -4.23 -30.83
N PRO A 31 -33.66 -5.12 -31.02
CA PRO A 31 -33.89 -6.29 -30.16
C PRO A 31 -32.69 -7.22 -29.99
N TYR A 32 -31.72 -7.14 -30.90
CA TYR A 32 -30.42 -7.80 -30.83
C TYR A 32 -29.76 -7.68 -29.45
N TRP A 33 -29.84 -6.52 -28.79
CA TRP A 33 -29.18 -6.31 -27.48
C TRP A 33 -29.73 -7.25 -26.41
N ASN A 34 -31.03 -7.52 -26.40
CA ASN A 34 -31.63 -8.44 -25.44
C ASN A 34 -31.09 -9.87 -25.61
N GLN A 35 -30.81 -10.28 -26.85
CA GLN A 35 -30.22 -11.58 -27.15
C GLN A 35 -28.73 -11.62 -26.79
N LEU A 36 -27.98 -10.58 -27.15
CA LEU A 36 -26.54 -10.49 -26.89
C LEU A 36 -26.23 -10.48 -25.39
N LEU A 37 -27.05 -9.78 -24.60
CA LEU A 37 -26.81 -9.53 -23.18
C LEU A 37 -27.36 -10.63 -22.26
N SER A 38 -28.01 -11.67 -22.80
CA SER A 38 -28.62 -12.74 -22.02
C SER A 38 -27.70 -13.97 -21.87
N PHE A 39 -26.40 -13.76 -21.70
CA PHE A 39 -25.42 -14.84 -21.58
C PHE A 39 -25.05 -15.20 -20.15
N THR A 40 -24.77 -16.48 -19.91
CA THR A 40 -24.54 -17.04 -18.57
C THR A 40 -23.09 -17.47 -18.34
N ILE A 41 -22.13 -16.91 -19.09
CA ILE A 41 -20.71 -17.19 -18.87
C ILE A 41 -20.32 -16.77 -17.46
N LYS A 42 -19.74 -17.71 -16.72
CA LYS A 42 -19.14 -17.43 -15.41
C LYS A 42 -17.95 -16.50 -15.60
N PRO A 43 -17.94 -15.31 -14.99
CA PRO A 43 -16.81 -14.40 -15.11
C PRO A 43 -15.55 -15.04 -14.53
N PRO A 44 -14.40 -14.88 -15.20
CA PRO A 44 -13.15 -15.48 -14.77
C PRO A 44 -12.74 -14.98 -13.38
N ARG A 45 -12.26 -15.89 -12.53
CA ARG A 45 -11.91 -15.61 -11.12
C ARG A 45 -10.42 -15.64 -10.84
N ALA A 46 -9.68 -16.44 -11.60
CA ALA A 46 -8.24 -16.49 -11.55
C ALA A 46 -7.63 -15.61 -12.64
N LYS A 47 -6.45 -15.06 -12.37
CA LYS A 47 -5.69 -14.28 -13.36
C LYS A 47 -5.50 -15.07 -14.67
N SER A 48 -5.17 -16.36 -14.57
CA SER A 48 -5.02 -17.27 -15.72
C SER A 48 -6.31 -17.41 -16.56
N GLN A 49 -7.48 -17.43 -15.93
CA GLN A 49 -8.76 -17.46 -16.64
C GLN A 49 -9.05 -16.13 -17.33
N CYS A 50 -8.68 -15.00 -16.70
CA CYS A 50 -8.79 -13.69 -17.32
C CYS A 50 -7.84 -13.57 -18.53
N GLU A 51 -6.62 -14.09 -18.44
CA GLU A 51 -5.65 -14.12 -19.55
C GLU A 51 -6.18 -14.97 -20.72
N TYR A 52 -6.76 -16.12 -20.40
CA TYR A 52 -7.40 -16.97 -21.40
C TYR A 52 -8.57 -16.28 -22.10
N LEU A 53 -9.41 -15.57 -21.34
CA LEU A 53 -10.51 -14.78 -21.91
C LEU A 53 -9.97 -13.70 -22.85
N ASP A 54 -8.97 -12.92 -22.43
CA ASP A 54 -8.36 -11.86 -23.23
C ASP A 54 -7.85 -12.40 -24.57
N GLU A 55 -7.09 -13.50 -24.57
CA GLU A 55 -6.57 -14.10 -25.81
C GLU A 55 -7.69 -14.69 -26.68
N SER A 56 -8.74 -15.25 -26.07
CA SER A 56 -9.89 -15.79 -26.80
C SER A 56 -10.69 -14.69 -27.52
N VAL A 57 -10.88 -13.52 -26.91
CA VAL A 57 -11.66 -12.43 -27.51
C VAL A 57 -10.84 -11.51 -28.41
N LYS A 58 -9.50 -11.57 -28.34
CA LYS A 58 -8.57 -10.71 -29.10
C LYS A 58 -8.87 -10.61 -30.60
N PRO A 59 -9.17 -11.69 -31.35
CA PRO A 59 -9.50 -11.59 -32.78
C PRO A 59 -10.78 -10.77 -33.04
N LEU A 60 -11.77 -10.90 -32.15
CA LEU A 60 -13.01 -10.11 -32.21
C LEU A 60 -12.74 -8.64 -31.93
N LEU A 61 -11.94 -8.33 -30.90
CA LEU A 61 -11.61 -6.96 -30.52
C LEU A 61 -10.74 -6.25 -31.57
N GLN A 62 -9.84 -6.96 -32.24
CA GLN A 62 -9.11 -6.46 -33.41
C GLN A 62 -10.07 -6.07 -34.54
N LYS A 63 -11.01 -6.96 -34.88
CA LYS A 63 -12.02 -6.70 -35.91
C LYS A 63 -12.93 -5.53 -35.52
N LEU A 64 -13.36 -5.46 -34.26
CA LEU A 64 -14.14 -4.34 -33.73
C LEU A 64 -13.38 -3.02 -33.88
N LEU A 65 -12.12 -2.96 -33.45
CA LEU A 65 -11.30 -1.76 -33.54
C LEU A 65 -11.22 -1.22 -34.98
N THR A 66 -11.10 -2.11 -35.97
CA THR A 66 -11.05 -1.71 -37.39
C THR A 66 -12.40 -1.24 -37.94
N ASN A 67 -13.52 -1.77 -37.44
CA ASN A 67 -14.85 -1.50 -37.96
C ASN A 67 -15.63 -0.43 -37.17
N THR A 68 -15.21 -0.10 -35.94
CA THR A 68 -15.97 0.78 -35.04
C THR A 68 -16.19 2.18 -35.62
N SER A 69 -15.21 2.71 -36.38
CA SER A 69 -15.34 3.99 -37.09
C SER A 69 -16.40 4.01 -38.18
N VAL A 70 -16.85 2.83 -38.63
CA VAL A 70 -17.88 2.65 -39.66
C VAL A 70 -19.22 2.26 -39.03
N SER A 71 -19.24 1.23 -38.19
CA SER A 71 -20.49 0.67 -37.65
C SER A 71 -21.04 1.44 -36.44
N SER A 72 -20.18 2.13 -35.69
CA SER A 72 -20.51 2.77 -34.39
C SER A 72 -21.10 1.80 -33.35
N ASN A 73 -20.91 0.49 -33.51
CA ASN A 73 -21.51 -0.53 -32.64
C ASN A 73 -21.04 -0.46 -31.18
N PHE A 74 -19.79 -0.03 -30.94
CA PHE A 74 -19.30 0.22 -29.59
C PHE A 74 -20.05 1.38 -28.91
N GLY A 75 -20.23 2.50 -29.62
CA GLY A 75 -21.00 3.64 -29.12
C GLY A 75 -22.47 3.27 -28.87
N ALA A 76 -23.08 2.45 -29.74
CA ALA A 76 -24.42 1.93 -29.53
C ALA A 76 -24.53 1.05 -28.26
N LEU A 77 -23.57 0.15 -28.04
CA LEU A 77 -23.50 -0.66 -26.81
C LEU A 77 -23.38 0.21 -25.55
N VAL A 78 -22.55 1.26 -25.60
CA VAL A 78 -22.41 2.22 -24.48
C VAL A 78 -23.74 2.93 -24.21
N ARG A 79 -24.46 3.38 -25.26
CA ARG A 79 -25.79 3.98 -25.09
C ARG A 79 -26.82 3.02 -24.49
N VAL A 80 -26.83 1.77 -24.95
CA VAL A 80 -27.68 0.72 -24.35
C VAL A 80 -27.38 0.54 -22.88
N PHE A 81 -26.11 0.48 -22.50
CA PHE A 81 -25.72 0.42 -21.10
C PHE A 81 -26.18 1.67 -20.32
N LEU A 82 -25.98 2.87 -20.86
CA LEU A 82 -26.38 4.13 -20.22
C LEU A 82 -27.90 4.19 -19.98
N THR A 83 -28.71 3.84 -20.97
CA THR A 83 -30.17 3.76 -20.82
C THR A 83 -30.55 2.79 -19.69
N ARG A 84 -29.92 1.61 -19.65
CA ARG A 84 -30.18 0.63 -18.60
C ARG A 84 -29.69 1.08 -17.22
N ALA A 85 -28.58 1.81 -17.16
CA ALA A 85 -27.99 2.29 -15.92
C ALA A 85 -28.93 3.22 -15.14
N GLN A 86 -29.72 4.03 -15.85
CA GLN A 86 -30.71 4.95 -15.26
C GLN A 86 -31.80 4.23 -14.44
N GLU A 87 -32.13 2.99 -14.78
CA GLU A 87 -33.19 2.22 -14.13
C GLU A 87 -32.65 1.25 -13.06
N LEU A 88 -31.33 1.18 -12.84
CA LEU A 88 -30.71 0.22 -11.92
C LEU A 88 -31.19 0.36 -10.48
N LYS A 89 -31.34 1.60 -10.00
CA LYS A 89 -31.79 1.87 -8.63
C LYS A 89 -33.21 1.36 -8.39
N ALA A 90 -34.13 1.70 -9.29
CA ALA A 90 -35.51 1.22 -9.25
C ALA A 90 -35.58 -0.31 -9.42
N SER A 91 -34.77 -0.86 -10.32
CA SER A 91 -34.69 -2.31 -10.57
C SER A 91 -34.17 -3.08 -9.38
N ALA A 92 -33.19 -2.54 -8.65
CA ALA A 92 -32.68 -3.14 -7.42
C ALA A 92 -33.73 -3.13 -6.30
N GLN A 93 -34.51 -2.05 -6.17
CA GLN A 93 -35.62 -1.97 -5.22
C GLN A 93 -36.77 -2.93 -5.56
N CYS A 94 -36.97 -3.22 -6.84
CA CYS A 94 -37.97 -4.19 -7.32
C CYS A 94 -37.42 -5.62 -7.43
N GLU A 95 -36.19 -5.88 -6.97
CA GLU A 95 -35.51 -7.18 -7.06
C GLU A 95 -35.47 -7.79 -8.49
N ASN A 96 -35.42 -6.93 -9.52
CA ASN A 96 -35.39 -7.35 -10.93
C ASN A 96 -33.99 -7.87 -11.32
N SER A 97 -33.65 -9.07 -10.87
CA SER A 97 -32.34 -9.71 -11.07
C SER A 97 -31.96 -9.89 -12.53
N ILE A 98 -32.93 -10.12 -13.43
CA ILE A 98 -32.68 -10.27 -14.88
C ILE A 98 -32.18 -8.95 -15.47
N PHE A 99 -32.80 -7.83 -15.10
CA PHE A 99 -32.39 -6.53 -15.58
C PHE A 99 -30.97 -6.19 -15.13
N ILE A 100 -30.67 -6.40 -13.84
CA ILE A 100 -29.34 -6.19 -13.25
C ILE A 100 -28.28 -7.05 -13.96
N TRP A 101 -28.59 -8.33 -14.19
CA TRP A 101 -27.68 -9.26 -14.85
C TRP A 101 -27.37 -8.88 -16.30
N GLN A 102 -28.38 -8.49 -17.09
CA GLN A 102 -28.16 -8.02 -18.46
C GLN A 102 -27.34 -6.72 -18.49
N THR A 103 -27.57 -5.81 -17.54
CA THR A 103 -26.78 -4.58 -17.41
C THR A 103 -25.34 -4.87 -17.01
N TYR A 104 -25.12 -5.82 -16.09
CA TYR A 104 -23.80 -6.37 -15.76
C TYR A 104 -23.10 -6.93 -17.00
N ASN A 105 -23.81 -7.73 -17.80
CA ASN A 105 -23.29 -8.33 -19.03
C ASN A 105 -22.87 -7.29 -20.07
N ALA A 106 -23.64 -6.20 -20.20
CA ALA A 106 -23.28 -5.08 -21.07
C ALA A 106 -21.98 -4.42 -20.59
N LEU A 107 -21.90 -4.13 -19.29
CA LEU A 107 -20.73 -3.53 -18.68
C LEU A 107 -19.48 -4.42 -18.82
N PHE A 108 -19.65 -5.73 -18.65
CA PHE A 108 -18.58 -6.71 -18.82
C PHE A 108 -17.98 -6.67 -20.23
N ILE A 109 -18.84 -6.64 -21.26
CA ILE A 109 -18.40 -6.51 -22.66
C ILE A 109 -17.68 -5.16 -22.86
N ILE A 110 -18.25 -4.06 -22.37
CA ILE A 110 -17.66 -2.72 -22.49
C ILE A 110 -16.28 -2.68 -21.83
N LYS A 111 -16.12 -3.19 -20.60
CA LYS A 111 -14.83 -3.27 -19.90
C LYS A 111 -13.80 -4.03 -20.74
N SER A 112 -14.15 -5.20 -21.28
CA SER A 112 -13.24 -6.00 -22.11
C SER A 112 -12.79 -5.24 -23.37
N ILE A 113 -13.70 -4.53 -24.04
CA ILE A 113 -13.39 -3.71 -25.21
C ILE A 113 -12.47 -2.53 -24.83
N VAL A 114 -12.83 -1.77 -23.81
CA VAL A 114 -12.11 -0.58 -23.36
C VAL A 114 -10.70 -0.94 -22.90
N LYS A 115 -10.55 -2.02 -22.13
CA LYS A 115 -9.24 -2.54 -21.72
C LYS A 115 -8.34 -2.82 -22.92
N TYR A 116 -8.87 -3.51 -23.93
CA TYR A 116 -8.12 -3.79 -25.16
C TYR A 116 -7.75 -2.51 -25.91
N PHE A 117 -8.66 -1.55 -26.02
CA PHE A 117 -8.39 -0.27 -26.67
C PHE A 117 -7.27 0.51 -25.94
N ILE A 118 -7.35 0.64 -24.61
CA ILE A 118 -6.35 1.36 -23.80
C ILE A 118 -4.95 0.76 -23.97
N VAL A 119 -4.85 -0.57 -24.07
CA VAL A 119 -3.55 -1.26 -24.22
C VAL A 119 -3.02 -1.18 -25.66
N THR A 120 -3.88 -1.02 -26.66
CA THR A 120 -3.54 -1.21 -28.08
C THR A 120 -3.35 0.10 -28.85
N ILE A 121 -4.10 1.15 -28.52
CA ILE A 121 -4.12 2.43 -29.25
C ILE A 121 -3.89 3.61 -28.31
N THR A 122 -3.55 4.77 -28.89
CA THR A 122 -3.32 6.01 -28.11
C THR A 122 -4.61 6.50 -27.44
N GLU A 123 -4.47 7.21 -26.32
CA GLU A 123 -5.58 7.79 -25.56
C GLU A 123 -6.56 8.56 -26.46
N ASP A 124 -6.07 9.45 -27.33
CA ASP A 124 -6.91 10.23 -28.24
C ASP A 124 -7.75 9.35 -29.17
N ASN A 125 -7.21 8.21 -29.61
CA ASN A 125 -7.94 7.29 -30.46
C ASN A 125 -8.95 6.45 -29.67
N VAL A 126 -8.71 6.17 -28.38
CA VAL A 126 -9.72 5.55 -27.50
C VAL A 126 -10.87 6.54 -27.28
N VAL A 127 -10.55 7.80 -26.96
CA VAL A 127 -11.56 8.85 -26.76
C VAL A 127 -12.42 9.03 -28.01
N LYS A 128 -11.86 8.94 -29.21
CA LYS A 128 -12.63 8.95 -30.47
C LYS A 128 -13.62 7.79 -30.57
N GLN A 129 -13.34 6.61 -30.00
CA GLN A 129 -14.32 5.51 -30.00
C GLN A 129 -15.56 5.83 -29.14
N PHE A 130 -15.43 6.71 -28.14
CA PHE A 130 -16.54 7.23 -27.35
C PHE A 130 -17.25 8.44 -28.00
N GLN A 131 -16.75 8.94 -29.14
CA GLN A 131 -17.37 10.06 -29.85
C GLN A 131 -18.19 9.51 -31.02
N ALA A 132 -19.46 9.19 -30.77
CA ALA A 132 -20.41 8.87 -31.84
C ALA A 132 -21.25 10.11 -32.17
N SER A 133 -21.48 10.36 -33.47
CA SER A 133 -22.48 11.34 -33.90
C SER A 133 -23.87 10.82 -33.53
N ASP A 134 -24.70 11.66 -32.93
CA ASP A 134 -26.11 11.34 -32.75
C ASP A 134 -26.88 11.47 -34.08
N GLU A 135 -28.13 11.00 -34.14
CA GLU A 135 -28.99 11.12 -35.35
C GLU A 135 -29.15 12.60 -35.81
N GLU A 136 -28.98 13.56 -34.89
CA GLU A 136 -29.00 15.01 -35.13
C GLU A 136 -27.63 15.64 -35.45
N GLY A 137 -26.54 14.87 -35.52
CA GLY A 137 -25.19 15.36 -35.83
C GLY A 137 -24.47 16.10 -34.69
N LYS A 138 -25.03 16.15 -33.47
CA LYS A 138 -24.32 16.63 -32.28
C LYS A 138 -23.32 15.57 -31.80
N LYS A 139 -22.13 16.02 -31.41
CA LYS A 139 -21.13 15.16 -30.76
C LYS A 139 -21.49 14.98 -29.30
N GLU A 140 -21.88 13.77 -28.94
CA GLU A 140 -22.16 13.37 -27.57
C GLU A 140 -20.85 12.93 -26.88
N ASP A 141 -20.61 13.38 -25.64
CA ASP A 141 -19.47 12.90 -24.83
C ASP A 141 -19.89 11.64 -24.05
N LEU A 142 -19.86 10.49 -24.72
CA LEU A 142 -20.21 9.21 -24.09
C LEU A 142 -19.20 8.82 -23.02
N LEU A 143 -17.96 9.30 -23.08
CA LEU A 143 -16.93 8.97 -22.09
C LEU A 143 -17.27 9.59 -20.73
N GLU A 144 -17.62 10.87 -20.70
CA GLU A 144 -18.04 11.54 -19.47
C GLU A 144 -19.31 10.91 -18.88
N GLN A 145 -20.31 10.63 -19.74
CA GLN A 145 -21.55 9.99 -19.31
C GLN A 145 -21.32 8.57 -18.76
N PHE A 146 -20.52 7.76 -19.46
CA PHE A 146 -20.17 6.40 -19.04
C PHE A 146 -19.42 6.42 -17.71
N THR A 147 -18.41 7.28 -17.57
CA THR A 147 -17.65 7.42 -16.33
C THR A 147 -18.57 7.82 -15.17
N ASN A 148 -19.48 8.78 -15.39
CA ASN A 148 -20.44 9.20 -14.38
C ASN A 148 -21.41 8.06 -14.00
N ALA A 149 -21.93 7.30 -14.96
CA ALA A 149 -22.79 6.15 -14.68
C ALA A 149 -22.09 5.07 -13.85
N LEU A 150 -20.79 4.83 -14.07
CA LEU A 150 -20.02 3.91 -13.21
C LEU A 150 -19.91 4.42 -11.78
N VAL A 151 -19.70 5.73 -11.58
CA VAL A 151 -19.69 6.35 -10.25
C VAL A 151 -21.05 6.21 -9.58
N GLU A 152 -22.14 6.53 -10.29
CA GLU A 152 -23.52 6.39 -9.82
C GLU A 152 -23.85 4.94 -9.43
N ILE A 153 -23.38 3.94 -10.18
CA ILE A 153 -23.53 2.53 -9.78
C ILE A 153 -22.90 2.26 -8.42
N VAL A 154 -21.70 2.80 -8.16
CA VAL A 154 -20.99 2.55 -6.91
C VAL A 154 -21.65 3.27 -5.72
N VAL A 155 -22.26 4.45 -5.93
CA VAL A 155 -22.78 5.28 -4.83
C VAL A 155 -24.30 5.22 -4.63
N ASP A 156 -25.09 4.98 -5.68
CA ASP A 156 -26.56 5.05 -5.65
C ASP A 156 -27.28 3.69 -5.70
N VAL A 157 -26.64 2.67 -6.29
CA VAL A 157 -27.21 1.32 -6.33
C VAL A 157 -26.96 0.63 -4.99
N PRO A 158 -27.97 0.02 -4.35
CA PRO A 158 -27.77 -0.67 -3.09
C PRO A 158 -26.92 -1.93 -3.29
N LEU A 159 -25.91 -2.10 -2.42
CA LEU A 159 -25.08 -3.30 -2.40
C LEU A 159 -25.85 -4.46 -1.74
N LEU A 160 -26.30 -5.40 -2.58
CA LEU A 160 -27.06 -6.61 -2.27
C LEU A 160 -26.40 -7.79 -2.99
N ASP A 161 -26.72 -9.03 -2.64
CA ASP A 161 -26.08 -10.22 -3.25
C ASP A 161 -26.18 -10.26 -4.77
N PHE A 162 -27.33 -9.89 -5.34
CA PHE A 162 -27.56 -9.90 -6.79
C PHE A 162 -27.04 -8.64 -7.51
N THR A 163 -26.71 -7.57 -6.79
CA THR A 163 -26.06 -6.36 -7.35
C THR A 163 -24.55 -6.34 -7.10
N TYR A 164 -24.02 -7.15 -6.19
CA TYR A 164 -22.60 -7.26 -5.87
C TYR A 164 -21.69 -7.42 -7.11
N PRO A 165 -22.03 -8.29 -8.10
CA PRO A 165 -21.22 -8.42 -9.32
C PRO A 165 -21.14 -7.13 -10.13
N LEU A 166 -22.23 -6.36 -10.17
CA LEU A 166 -22.29 -5.08 -10.87
C LEU A 166 -21.39 -4.04 -10.20
N HIS A 167 -21.34 -4.00 -8.86
CA HIS A 167 -20.41 -3.13 -8.13
C HIS A 167 -18.95 -3.51 -8.40
N VAL A 168 -18.61 -4.80 -8.34
CA VAL A 168 -17.25 -5.28 -8.65
C VAL A 168 -16.84 -4.88 -10.05
N GLU A 169 -17.74 -5.07 -11.03
CA GLU A 169 -17.47 -4.75 -12.43
C GLU A 169 -17.36 -3.25 -12.67
N ALA A 170 -18.18 -2.42 -12.01
CA ALA A 170 -18.09 -0.96 -12.10
C ALA A 170 -16.77 -0.42 -11.54
N VAL A 171 -16.36 -0.86 -10.35
CA VAL A 171 -15.06 -0.50 -9.74
C VAL A 171 -13.90 -0.99 -10.62
N THR A 172 -14.00 -2.20 -11.17
CA THR A 172 -12.99 -2.75 -12.08
C THR A 172 -12.91 -1.95 -13.38
N CYS A 173 -14.04 -1.53 -13.93
CA CYS A 173 -14.09 -0.72 -15.15
C CYS A 173 -13.50 0.67 -14.92
N LEU A 174 -13.77 1.31 -13.77
CA LEU A 174 -13.11 2.57 -13.38
C LEU A 174 -11.58 2.41 -13.30
N LEU A 175 -11.10 1.32 -12.68
CA LEU A 175 -9.66 1.01 -12.67
C LEU A 175 -9.08 0.83 -14.08
N VAL A 176 -9.81 0.15 -14.98
CA VAL A 176 -9.41 -0.03 -16.39
C VAL A 176 -9.37 1.30 -17.13
N LEU A 177 -10.34 2.20 -16.92
CA LEU A 177 -10.33 3.53 -17.55
C LEU A 177 -9.10 4.35 -17.11
N LEU A 178 -8.77 4.30 -15.82
CA LEU A 178 -7.63 5.04 -15.25
C LEU A 178 -6.28 4.41 -15.59
N SER A 179 -6.24 3.13 -15.97
CA SER A 179 -4.99 2.45 -16.34
C SER A 179 -4.34 3.02 -17.60
N VAL A 180 -5.00 3.95 -18.31
CA VAL A 180 -4.38 4.74 -19.38
C VAL A 180 -3.05 5.36 -18.95
N GLN A 181 -2.89 5.71 -17.66
CA GLN A 181 -1.64 6.25 -17.13
C GLN A 181 -0.47 5.27 -17.23
N MET A 182 -0.72 3.96 -17.18
CA MET A 182 0.33 2.94 -17.33
C MET A 182 0.92 2.89 -18.75
N PHE A 183 0.14 3.33 -19.75
CA PHE A 183 0.44 3.24 -21.18
C PHE A 183 0.63 4.62 -21.84
N SER A 184 0.60 5.71 -21.07
CA SER A 184 0.71 7.09 -21.57
C SER A 184 1.85 7.84 -20.89
N ALA A 185 2.67 8.54 -21.69
CA ALA A 185 3.73 9.41 -21.19
C ALA A 185 3.20 10.79 -20.77
N HIS A 186 1.91 11.07 -21.02
CA HIS A 186 1.31 12.34 -20.66
C HIS A 186 0.96 12.37 -19.17
N PRO A 187 1.10 13.54 -18.50
CA PRO A 187 0.62 13.72 -17.14
C PRO A 187 -0.88 13.42 -17.04
N ALA A 188 -1.27 12.70 -15.98
CA ALA A 188 -2.65 12.26 -15.74
C ALA A 188 -3.66 13.40 -15.84
N ALA A 189 -3.34 14.58 -15.34
CA ALA A 189 -4.28 15.70 -15.37
C ALA A 189 -4.51 16.31 -16.76
N LYS A 190 -3.71 15.94 -17.78
CA LYS A 190 -4.01 16.24 -19.19
C LYS A 190 -4.95 15.21 -19.82
N SER A 191 -4.97 13.98 -19.28
CA SER A 191 -5.81 12.88 -19.76
C SER A 191 -7.30 13.23 -19.69
N ARG A 192 -8.04 12.83 -20.72
CA ARG A 192 -9.50 12.95 -20.77
C ARG A 192 -10.17 12.04 -19.74
N PHE A 193 -9.68 10.81 -19.55
CA PHE A 193 -10.20 9.89 -18.54
C PHE A 193 -10.09 10.46 -17.13
N TYR A 194 -8.91 10.98 -16.76
CA TYR A 194 -8.72 11.62 -15.46
C TYR A 194 -9.51 12.92 -15.32
N LYS A 195 -9.61 13.75 -16.37
CA LYS A 195 -10.46 14.94 -16.34
C LYS A 195 -11.93 14.60 -16.10
N SER A 196 -12.45 13.53 -16.73
CA SER A 196 -13.83 13.09 -16.56
C SER A 196 -14.15 12.65 -15.13
N ILE A 197 -13.18 12.09 -14.39
CA ILE A 197 -13.39 11.69 -12.99
C ILE A 197 -13.07 12.80 -11.98
N MET A 198 -12.08 13.66 -12.26
CA MET A 198 -11.59 14.70 -11.35
C MET A 198 -12.39 16.01 -11.43
N LYS A 199 -13.14 16.24 -12.52
CA LYS A 199 -13.95 17.45 -12.75
C LYS A 199 -15.41 17.08 -13.04
N GLY A 200 -16.26 18.10 -13.20
CA GLY A 200 -17.64 17.91 -13.66
C GLY A 200 -18.50 17.10 -12.68
N LYS A 201 -19.41 16.28 -13.22
CA LYS A 201 -20.40 15.52 -12.42
C LYS A 201 -19.77 14.52 -11.46
N CYS A 202 -18.69 13.84 -11.88
CA CYS A 202 -17.98 12.89 -11.01
C CYS A 202 -17.38 13.57 -9.76
N SER A 203 -16.86 14.80 -9.92
CA SER A 203 -16.29 15.55 -8.79
C SER A 203 -17.32 15.90 -7.70
N ILE A 204 -18.60 16.04 -8.06
CA ILE A 204 -19.71 16.25 -7.11
C ILE A 204 -19.90 15.01 -6.24
N HIS A 205 -19.75 13.83 -6.83
CA HIS A 205 -19.86 12.55 -6.13
C HIS A 205 -18.60 12.15 -5.36
N ALA A 206 -17.53 12.95 -5.37
CA ALA A 206 -16.24 12.54 -4.81
C ALA A 206 -16.30 12.13 -3.33
N LEU A 207 -17.04 12.87 -2.49
CA LEU A 207 -17.23 12.50 -1.08
C LEU A 207 -17.96 11.17 -0.94
N LEU A 208 -19.04 10.97 -1.71
CA LEU A 208 -19.85 9.76 -1.66
C LEU A 208 -19.10 8.55 -2.22
N LEU A 209 -18.35 8.72 -3.31
CA LEU A 209 -17.53 7.66 -3.90
C LEU A 209 -16.42 7.27 -2.93
N THR A 210 -15.65 8.22 -2.40
CA THR A 210 -14.61 7.94 -1.40
C THR A 210 -15.18 7.22 -0.18
N LYS A 211 -16.34 7.67 0.33
CA LYS A 211 -17.04 7.00 1.43
C LYS A 211 -17.42 5.57 1.06
N SER A 212 -18.01 5.35 -0.11
CA SER A 212 -18.49 4.03 -0.55
C SER A 212 -17.32 3.06 -0.75
N LEU A 213 -16.20 3.51 -1.32
CA LEU A 213 -15.00 2.69 -1.48
C LEU A 213 -14.38 2.31 -0.13
N LEU A 214 -14.29 3.24 0.82
CA LEU A 214 -13.82 2.94 2.18
C LEU A 214 -14.80 2.01 2.92
N GLN A 215 -16.11 2.17 2.74
CA GLN A 215 -17.10 1.28 3.33
C GLN A 215 -17.00 -0.14 2.76
N ASN A 216 -16.83 -0.28 1.45
CA ASN A 216 -16.57 -1.58 0.83
C ASN A 216 -15.29 -2.21 1.39
N TYR A 217 -14.23 -1.42 1.53
CA TYR A 217 -12.98 -1.88 2.16
C TYR A 217 -13.22 -2.33 3.61
N ILE A 218 -13.97 -1.59 4.42
CA ILE A 218 -14.26 -1.94 5.82
C ILE A 218 -15.09 -3.21 5.94
N ARG A 219 -16.07 -3.42 5.05
CA ARG A 219 -17.00 -4.55 5.15
C ARG A 219 -16.32 -5.90 4.97
N GLN A 220 -15.32 -5.97 4.09
CA GLN A 220 -14.65 -7.24 3.74
C GLN A 220 -15.67 -8.34 3.35
N ASP A 221 -16.79 -7.96 2.73
CA ASP A 221 -17.87 -8.88 2.39
C ASP A 221 -17.37 -9.95 1.41
N LYS A 222 -17.67 -11.21 1.71
CA LYS A 222 -17.38 -12.32 0.81
C LYS A 222 -18.21 -12.22 -0.46
N CYS A 223 -17.63 -12.70 -1.55
CA CYS A 223 -18.36 -12.85 -2.81
C CYS A 223 -19.57 -13.77 -2.56
N PRO A 224 -20.82 -13.36 -2.81
CA PRO A 224 -22.00 -14.16 -2.49
C PRO A 224 -22.00 -15.57 -3.10
N ASP A 225 -22.62 -16.56 -2.44
CA ASP A 225 -22.60 -17.97 -2.86
C ASP A 225 -23.34 -18.26 -4.17
N THR A 226 -24.29 -17.41 -4.55
CA THR A 226 -24.88 -17.37 -5.91
C THR A 226 -23.82 -17.19 -6.99
N TYR A 227 -22.65 -16.66 -6.63
CA TYR A 227 -21.43 -16.68 -7.40
C TYR A 227 -20.64 -17.98 -7.12
N GLN A 228 -20.39 -18.36 -5.87
CA GLN A 228 -19.38 -19.38 -5.53
C GLN A 228 -19.69 -20.81 -5.98
N ASP A 229 -20.89 -21.34 -5.81
CA ASP A 229 -21.20 -22.74 -6.15
C ASP A 229 -22.65 -22.91 -6.64
N SER A 230 -22.79 -23.51 -7.82
CA SER A 230 -24.03 -24.17 -8.26
C SER A 230 -23.70 -25.64 -8.52
N SER A 231 -23.21 -26.32 -7.48
CA SER A 231 -23.63 -27.69 -7.24
C SER A 231 -25.04 -27.63 -6.63
N GLY A 232 -26.04 -27.45 -7.50
CA GLY A 232 -27.46 -27.58 -7.15
C GLY A 232 -28.06 -26.38 -6.42
N GLY A 233 -28.75 -25.52 -7.17
CA GLY A 233 -29.66 -24.52 -6.62
C GLY A 233 -29.16 -23.11 -6.83
N SER A 234 -29.77 -22.40 -7.78
CA SER A 234 -29.78 -20.95 -7.73
C SER A 234 -31.16 -20.43 -8.09
N ILE A 235 -31.38 -19.21 -7.63
CA ILE A 235 -32.67 -18.63 -7.29
C ILE A 235 -33.44 -18.17 -8.53
N VAL A 236 -32.77 -17.86 -9.63
CA VAL A 236 -33.36 -17.73 -10.97
C VAL A 236 -32.54 -18.57 -11.98
N ILE A 237 -32.03 -19.66 -11.41
CA ILE A 237 -31.56 -20.91 -11.98
C ILE A 237 -32.72 -21.96 -11.90
N GLY A 238 -33.98 -21.51 -11.77
CA GLY A 238 -35.18 -22.36 -11.69
C GLY A 238 -35.89 -22.72 -13.01
N LEU A 239 -35.68 -21.98 -14.11
CA LEU A 239 -36.51 -22.16 -15.34
C LEU A 239 -35.97 -23.18 -16.35
N ALA A 240 -34.72 -23.64 -16.23
CA ALA A 240 -34.13 -24.64 -17.14
C ALA A 240 -34.00 -26.05 -16.53
N SER A 241 -34.64 -26.29 -15.38
CA SER A 241 -34.49 -27.53 -14.59
C SER A 241 -35.20 -28.76 -15.16
N GLY A 242 -35.98 -28.63 -16.24
CA GLY A 242 -36.83 -29.71 -16.74
C GLY A 242 -36.12 -30.88 -17.42
N LEU A 243 -34.85 -30.74 -17.84
CA LEU A 243 -34.25 -31.70 -18.77
C LEU A 243 -32.99 -32.43 -18.26
N TRP A 244 -32.30 -31.95 -17.22
CA TRP A 244 -30.94 -32.43 -16.90
C TRP A 244 -30.79 -33.31 -15.65
N ASN A 245 -31.86 -33.56 -14.90
CA ASN A 245 -31.82 -34.44 -13.72
C ASN A 245 -31.68 -35.95 -14.04
N ALA A 246 -31.56 -36.35 -15.32
CA ALA A 246 -31.55 -37.75 -15.72
C ALA A 246 -30.16 -38.39 -15.91
N LEU A 247 -29.03 -37.65 -15.83
CA LEU A 247 -27.76 -38.16 -16.39
C LEU A 247 -26.46 -38.05 -15.59
N THR A 248 -26.39 -37.46 -14.40
CA THR A 248 -25.07 -37.29 -13.72
C THR A 248 -25.06 -37.68 -12.24
N PHE A 249 -25.31 -38.96 -11.96
CA PHE A 249 -24.87 -39.64 -10.75
C PHE A 249 -23.45 -40.20 -10.98
N GLY A 250 -22.41 -39.51 -10.51
CA GLY A 250 -21.06 -40.09 -10.42
C GLY A 250 -19.91 -39.10 -10.59
N TYR A 251 -18.94 -39.18 -9.66
CA TYR A 251 -17.65 -38.47 -9.59
C TYR A 251 -17.73 -37.02 -9.08
N GLY A 252 -17.06 -36.57 -8.02
CA GLY A 252 -16.01 -37.15 -7.15
C GLY A 252 -15.20 -35.97 -6.59
N LYS A 253 -15.20 -35.78 -5.26
CA LYS A 253 -14.43 -34.76 -4.53
C LYS A 253 -12.91 -35.03 -4.67
N GLY A 254 -12.13 -33.97 -4.90
CA GLY A 254 -10.68 -33.98 -4.82
C GLY A 254 -10.17 -32.74 -4.06
N ASP A 255 -9.24 -32.97 -3.15
CA ASP A 255 -8.65 -32.05 -2.16
C ASP A 255 -7.27 -31.55 -2.62
N GLY A 256 -6.87 -30.35 -2.17
CA GLY A 256 -5.49 -29.85 -2.15
C GLY A 256 -4.98 -28.98 -3.32
N ASP A 257 -4.96 -27.65 -3.12
CA ASP A 257 -3.79 -26.80 -3.42
C ASP A 257 -3.93 -25.40 -2.78
N GLN A 258 -2.86 -24.91 -2.13
CA GLN A 258 -2.77 -23.59 -1.52
C GLN A 258 -2.52 -22.52 -2.61
N GLU A 259 -3.59 -21.95 -3.17
CA GLU A 259 -3.53 -20.71 -3.96
C GLU A 259 -4.07 -19.52 -3.14
N HIS A 260 -3.46 -18.35 -3.32
CA HIS A 260 -3.63 -17.11 -2.55
C HIS A 260 -5.11 -16.67 -2.31
N PRO A 261 -5.40 -15.96 -1.19
CA PRO A 261 -6.73 -15.51 -0.78
C PRO A 261 -7.24 -14.30 -1.61
N LEU A 262 -7.24 -14.42 -2.93
CA LEU A 262 -8.04 -13.54 -3.82
C LEU A 262 -9.54 -13.86 -3.73
N GLN A 263 -9.97 -14.75 -2.82
CA GLN A 263 -11.27 -15.41 -2.86
C GLN A 263 -12.32 -14.93 -1.86
N ASP A 264 -11.99 -14.10 -0.87
CA ASP A 264 -12.95 -13.78 0.19
C ASP A 264 -13.39 -12.30 0.28
N ALA A 265 -12.86 -11.34 -0.48
CA ALA A 265 -13.36 -9.94 -0.41
C ALA A 265 -13.05 -9.08 -1.66
N VAL A 266 -13.37 -9.59 -2.85
CA VAL A 266 -12.98 -8.96 -4.13
C VAL A 266 -13.38 -7.48 -4.22
N LEU A 267 -14.61 -7.13 -3.84
CA LEU A 267 -15.07 -5.74 -3.90
C LEU A 267 -14.28 -4.82 -2.96
N ALA A 268 -13.99 -5.28 -1.75
CA ALA A 268 -13.21 -4.54 -0.76
C ALA A 268 -11.82 -4.21 -1.30
N HIS A 269 -11.15 -5.22 -1.85
CA HIS A 269 -9.82 -5.11 -2.43
C HIS A 269 -9.77 -4.17 -3.64
N ARG A 270 -10.68 -4.35 -4.60
CA ARG A 270 -10.79 -3.49 -5.78
C ARG A 270 -11.11 -2.04 -5.40
N SER A 271 -11.96 -1.86 -4.38
CA SER A 271 -12.33 -0.52 -3.90
C SER A 271 -11.13 0.21 -3.29
N LEU A 272 -10.30 -0.50 -2.52
CA LEU A 272 -9.06 0.05 -1.99
C LEU A 272 -8.09 0.45 -3.11
N LEU A 273 -7.88 -0.43 -4.09
CA LEU A 273 -7.01 -0.13 -5.24
C LEU A 273 -7.49 1.09 -6.03
N LEU A 274 -8.80 1.19 -6.29
CA LEU A 274 -9.39 2.35 -6.97
C LEU A 274 -9.21 3.62 -6.14
N LEU A 275 -9.44 3.55 -4.82
CA LEU A 275 -9.27 4.66 -3.92
C LEU A 275 -7.83 5.20 -3.95
N LEU A 276 -6.83 4.31 -3.92
CA LEU A 276 -5.41 4.66 -3.99
C LEU A 276 -5.06 5.34 -5.33
N VAL A 277 -5.60 4.86 -6.45
CA VAL A 277 -5.42 5.53 -7.75
C VAL A 277 -6.03 6.93 -7.71
N LEU A 278 -7.27 7.05 -7.23
CA LEU A 278 -7.97 8.33 -7.16
C LEU A 278 -7.31 9.34 -6.23
N SER A 279 -6.74 8.91 -5.10
CA SER A 279 -6.14 9.83 -4.11
C SER A 279 -4.73 10.33 -4.48
N ASN A 280 -4.01 9.60 -5.33
CA ASN A 280 -2.59 9.88 -5.61
C ASN A 280 -2.33 10.57 -6.97
N HIS A 281 -3.33 10.75 -7.83
CA HIS A 281 -3.17 11.44 -9.11
C HIS A 281 -3.65 12.89 -9.04
N CYS A 282 -3.12 13.75 -9.92
CA CYS A 282 -3.58 15.14 -10.07
C CYS A 282 -3.50 15.97 -8.77
N THR A 283 -2.48 15.74 -7.93
CA THR A 283 -2.34 16.32 -6.59
C THR A 283 -1.74 17.73 -6.58
N ASN A 284 -0.78 18.00 -7.47
CA ASN A 284 0.03 19.22 -7.47
C ASN A 284 -0.20 20.14 -8.69
N GLU A 285 -1.27 19.93 -9.47
CA GLU A 285 -1.55 20.73 -10.66
C GLU A 285 -2.21 22.08 -10.35
N LYS A 286 -1.62 23.17 -10.86
CA LYS A 286 -2.17 24.52 -10.74
C LYS A 286 -3.58 24.60 -11.33
N GLY A 287 -4.57 24.82 -10.47
CA GLY A 287 -5.98 24.97 -10.87
C GLY A 287 -6.78 23.66 -10.95
N LEU A 288 -6.21 22.51 -10.57
CA LEU A 288 -6.93 21.26 -10.41
C LEU A 288 -6.71 20.73 -8.97
N SER A 289 -7.74 20.85 -8.14
CA SER A 289 -7.74 20.24 -6.81
C SER A 289 -8.31 18.83 -6.91
N ASN A 290 -7.56 17.82 -6.46
CA ASN A 290 -8.05 16.44 -6.40
C ASN A 290 -9.15 16.32 -5.31
N PRO A 291 -10.43 16.09 -5.69
CA PRO A 291 -11.52 16.06 -4.74
C PRO A 291 -11.53 14.76 -3.90
N TYR A 292 -11.01 13.65 -4.44
CA TYR A 292 -10.94 12.36 -3.75
C TYR A 292 -9.86 12.38 -2.66
N GLN A 293 -8.70 12.96 -2.96
CA GLN A 293 -7.63 13.16 -1.99
C GLN A 293 -8.12 14.02 -0.82
N LYS A 294 -8.79 15.14 -1.12
CA LYS A 294 -9.40 16.00 -0.08
C LYS A 294 -10.41 15.21 0.76
N ALA A 295 -11.24 14.37 0.14
CA ALA A 295 -12.21 13.53 0.85
C ALA A 295 -11.54 12.53 1.82
N VAL A 296 -10.45 11.88 1.41
CA VAL A 296 -9.68 10.94 2.28
C VAL A 296 -9.04 11.67 3.47
N PHE A 297 -8.63 12.92 3.31
CA PHE A 297 -7.93 13.66 4.36
C PHE A 297 -8.84 14.41 5.33
N THR A 298 -10.14 14.51 5.03
CA THR A 298 -11.08 15.37 5.79
C THR A 298 -12.27 14.62 6.40
N PHE A 299 -12.43 13.32 6.16
CA PHE A 299 -13.53 12.55 6.77
C PHE A 299 -13.35 12.42 8.28
N VAL A 300 -14.48 12.45 8.99
CA VAL A 300 -14.53 12.51 10.45
C VAL A 300 -15.12 11.24 11.04
N ASN A 301 -14.88 11.00 12.32
CA ASN A 301 -15.43 9.83 13.01
C ASN A 301 -16.95 9.93 13.12
N SER A 302 -17.65 8.84 12.79
CA SER A 302 -19.11 8.78 12.87
C SER A 302 -19.66 8.79 14.30
N GLN A 303 -18.84 8.39 15.27
CA GLN A 303 -19.20 8.35 16.69
C GLN A 303 -18.99 9.71 17.39
N ASP A 304 -18.32 10.65 16.75
CA ASP A 304 -18.10 11.98 17.32
C ASP A 304 -19.39 12.82 17.18
N SER A 305 -19.95 13.16 18.33
CA SER A 305 -21.14 14.03 18.48
C SER A 305 -20.86 15.50 18.15
N GLY A 306 -19.58 15.86 17.93
CA GLY A 306 -19.14 17.23 17.73
C GLY A 306 -19.65 17.82 16.41
N SER A 307 -20.46 18.88 16.50
CA SER A 307 -20.70 19.78 15.39
C SER A 307 -19.43 20.59 15.13
N SER A 308 -18.66 20.22 14.11
CA SER A 308 -17.55 21.06 13.64
C SER A 308 -18.11 22.41 13.14
N ILE A 309 -17.63 23.50 13.73
CA ILE A 309 -18.10 24.88 13.51
C ILE A 309 -17.57 25.48 12.18
N GLU A 310 -16.68 24.78 11.47
CA GLU A 310 -16.12 25.24 10.19
C GLU A 310 -16.46 24.30 9.01
N ALA A 311 -16.97 24.91 7.94
CA ALA A 311 -17.71 24.30 6.84
C ALA A 311 -16.83 23.67 5.73
N VAL A 312 -16.00 22.69 6.07
CA VAL A 312 -15.40 21.81 5.03
C VAL A 312 -16.34 20.63 4.77
N PRO A 313 -16.87 20.46 3.54
CA PRO A 313 -17.69 19.30 3.21
C PRO A 313 -16.92 17.99 3.47
N SER A 314 -17.41 17.18 4.40
CA SER A 314 -16.82 15.89 4.75
C SER A 314 -17.92 14.84 4.98
N PHE A 315 -17.53 13.57 4.96
CA PHE A 315 -18.42 12.47 5.34
C PHE A 315 -18.00 11.87 6.68
N LYS A 316 -18.93 11.15 7.31
CA LYS A 316 -18.71 10.40 8.56
C LYS A 316 -18.41 8.93 8.26
N LEU A 317 -17.42 8.37 8.95
CA LEU A 317 -17.04 6.95 8.88
C LEU A 317 -16.68 6.41 10.26
N ASP A 318 -16.95 5.14 10.53
CA ASP A 318 -16.60 4.51 11.81
C ASP A 318 -15.09 4.24 11.88
N TYR A 319 -14.39 5.02 12.71
CA TYR A 319 -12.94 4.88 12.87
C TYR A 319 -12.54 3.54 13.49
N SER A 320 -13.37 2.95 14.38
CA SER A 320 -13.08 1.65 14.98
C SER A 320 -13.05 0.57 13.91
N LYS A 321 -14.10 0.51 13.08
CA LYS A 321 -14.15 -0.50 12.02
C LYS A 321 -13.04 -0.32 10.99
N LEU A 322 -12.72 0.93 10.63
CA LEU A 322 -11.59 1.22 9.76
C LEU A 322 -10.26 0.75 10.35
N TYR A 323 -10.02 1.07 11.62
CA TYR A 323 -8.81 0.66 12.35
C TYR A 323 -8.68 -0.86 12.42
N ASP A 324 -9.76 -1.57 12.79
CA ASP A 324 -9.77 -3.03 12.91
C ASP A 324 -9.49 -3.70 11.55
N THR A 325 -10.09 -3.16 10.48
CA THR A 325 -9.86 -3.63 9.11
C THR A 325 -8.40 -3.42 8.68
N ILE A 326 -7.85 -2.22 8.91
CA ILE A 326 -6.44 -1.93 8.60
C ILE A 326 -5.53 -2.90 9.34
N CYS A 327 -5.74 -3.12 10.64
CA CYS A 327 -4.93 -4.06 11.42
C CYS A 327 -4.99 -5.48 10.86
N ALA A 328 -6.17 -5.92 10.40
CA ALA A 328 -6.35 -7.25 9.82
C ALA A 328 -5.66 -7.42 8.45
N THR A 329 -5.58 -6.36 7.64
CA THR A 329 -5.05 -6.44 6.26
C THR A 329 -3.66 -5.82 6.06
N LEU A 330 -3.00 -5.33 7.13
CA LEU A 330 -1.75 -4.54 7.06
C LEU A 330 -0.54 -5.28 6.45
N ASN A 331 -0.60 -6.60 6.31
CA ASN A 331 0.46 -7.38 5.64
C ASN A 331 0.54 -7.10 4.11
N SER A 332 -0.48 -6.44 3.55
CA SER A 332 -0.56 -6.07 2.13
C SER A 332 0.00 -4.66 1.86
N ASP A 333 0.60 -4.47 0.68
CA ASP A 333 1.12 -3.18 0.21
C ASP A 333 0.02 -2.11 0.17
N GLU A 334 -1.13 -2.43 -0.44
CA GLU A 334 -2.25 -1.50 -0.58
C GLU A 334 -2.77 -0.97 0.76
N THR A 335 -2.81 -1.83 1.80
CA THR A 335 -3.25 -1.39 3.14
C THR A 335 -2.20 -0.53 3.81
N THR A 336 -0.92 -0.88 3.64
CA THR A 336 0.18 -0.08 4.20
C THR A 336 0.18 1.33 3.58
N LEU A 337 -0.06 1.44 2.28
CA LEU A 337 -0.17 2.74 1.61
C LEU A 337 -1.38 3.56 2.08
N LEU A 338 -2.54 2.92 2.29
CA LEU A 338 -3.70 3.60 2.88
C LEU A 338 -3.38 4.11 4.30
N LEU A 339 -2.76 3.29 5.14
CA LEU A 339 -2.39 3.70 6.50
C LEU A 339 -1.43 4.89 6.47
N TYR A 340 -0.44 4.88 5.57
CA TYR A 340 0.44 6.03 5.35
C TYR A 340 -0.35 7.31 5.02
N LEU A 341 -1.23 7.27 4.02
CA LEU A 341 -2.02 8.42 3.59
C LEU A 341 -2.86 8.99 4.74
N LEU A 342 -3.48 8.11 5.53
CA LEU A 342 -4.31 8.51 6.66
C LEU A 342 -3.49 9.09 7.81
N LEU A 343 -2.38 8.45 8.21
CA LEU A 343 -1.54 8.95 9.30
C LEU A 343 -0.83 10.26 8.93
N HIS A 344 -0.43 10.42 7.66
CA HIS A 344 0.29 11.61 7.23
C HIS A 344 -0.64 12.83 7.12
N ARG A 345 -1.87 12.67 6.61
CA ARG A 345 -2.71 13.80 6.18
C ARG A 345 -4.07 13.90 6.86
N ASN A 346 -4.61 12.82 7.43
CA ASN A 346 -5.84 12.85 8.22
C ASN A 346 -5.49 12.95 9.72
N THR A 347 -5.39 14.18 10.23
CA THR A 347 -4.96 14.45 11.61
C THR A 347 -5.90 13.83 12.66
N GLN A 348 -7.21 13.79 12.39
CA GLN A 348 -8.19 13.20 13.30
C GLN A 348 -7.99 11.69 13.41
N PHE A 349 -7.78 11.01 12.29
CA PHE A 349 -7.50 9.58 12.28
C PHE A 349 -6.12 9.26 12.89
N LYS A 350 -5.09 10.08 12.64
CA LYS A 350 -3.78 9.97 13.32
C LYS A 350 -3.95 10.01 14.85
N THR A 351 -4.64 11.02 15.37
CA THR A 351 -4.92 11.15 16.80
C THR A 351 -5.71 9.95 17.34
N TYR A 352 -6.71 9.49 16.59
CA TYR A 352 -7.45 8.29 16.96
C TYR A 352 -6.53 7.07 17.10
N VAL A 353 -5.66 6.81 16.12
CA VAL A 353 -4.69 5.70 16.15
C VAL A 353 -3.75 5.80 17.36
N LEU A 354 -3.19 6.98 17.62
CA LEU A 354 -2.26 7.20 18.74
C LEU A 354 -2.94 7.05 20.12
N SER A 355 -4.25 7.25 20.20
CA SER A 355 -5.02 7.07 21.43
C SER A 355 -5.38 5.60 21.75
N ARG A 356 -5.09 4.66 20.83
CA ARG A 356 -5.44 3.25 21.01
C ARG A 356 -4.47 2.54 21.94
N SER A 357 -5.03 1.73 22.86
CA SER A 357 -4.24 0.91 23.78
C SER A 357 -3.60 -0.33 23.11
N ASN A 358 -4.06 -0.72 21.92
CA ASN A 358 -3.65 -1.92 21.21
C ASN A 358 -2.74 -1.63 20.00
N ILE A 359 -1.81 -0.69 20.13
CA ILE A 359 -0.95 -0.21 19.05
C ILE A 359 -0.07 -1.34 18.44
N GLU A 360 0.18 -2.42 19.18
CA GLU A 360 0.84 -3.63 18.71
C GLU A 360 0.13 -4.28 17.51
N ALA A 361 -1.17 -4.08 17.35
CA ALA A 361 -1.95 -4.57 16.21
C ALA A 361 -1.49 -3.93 14.88
N ILE A 362 -0.98 -2.69 14.92
CA ILE A 362 -0.37 -2.01 13.77
C ILE A 362 1.12 -2.32 13.70
N LEU A 363 1.82 -2.25 14.83
CA LEU A 363 3.28 -2.35 14.83
C LEU A 363 3.77 -3.76 14.46
N ILE A 364 3.14 -4.83 14.95
CA ILE A 364 3.62 -6.20 14.67
C ILE A 364 3.63 -6.52 13.17
N PRO A 365 2.56 -6.27 12.39
CA PRO A 365 2.60 -6.46 10.94
C PRO A 365 3.69 -5.64 10.25
N ILE A 366 3.86 -4.36 10.61
CA ILE A 366 4.90 -3.48 10.04
C ILE A 366 6.29 -4.03 10.34
N LEU A 367 6.54 -4.45 11.59
CA LEU A 367 7.81 -5.04 11.99
C LEU A 367 8.10 -6.35 11.24
N LYS A 368 7.08 -7.17 10.96
CA LYS A 368 7.23 -8.37 10.12
C LYS A 368 7.59 -8.03 8.68
N VAL A 369 6.97 -7.00 8.08
CA VAL A 369 7.32 -6.52 6.73
C VAL A 369 8.80 -6.12 6.66
N LEU A 370 9.28 -5.36 7.65
CA LEU A 370 10.69 -4.95 7.74
C LEU A 370 11.62 -6.14 8.02
N TYR A 371 11.19 -7.09 8.84
CA TYR A 371 11.98 -8.29 9.14
C TYR A 371 12.18 -9.19 7.91
N ASP A 372 11.11 -9.36 7.12
CA ASP A 372 11.07 -10.08 5.86
C ASP A 372 11.47 -9.20 4.65
N ALA A 373 12.16 -8.08 4.87
CA ALA A 373 12.60 -7.15 3.82
C ALA A 373 13.16 -7.83 2.54
N PRO A 374 13.97 -8.91 2.59
CA PRO A 374 14.45 -9.60 1.39
C PRO A 374 13.34 -10.20 0.49
N LYS A 375 12.12 -10.37 1.00
CA LYS A 375 10.96 -10.91 0.28
C LYS A 375 9.92 -9.83 -0.06
N LYS A 376 10.21 -8.58 0.26
CA LYS A 376 9.29 -7.43 0.12
C LYS A 376 9.85 -6.45 -0.90
N THR A 377 8.96 -5.69 -1.53
CA THR A 377 9.38 -4.64 -2.46
C THR A 377 10.04 -3.50 -1.68
N SER A 378 10.98 -2.78 -2.30
CA SER A 378 11.59 -1.59 -1.69
C SER A 378 10.52 -0.57 -1.29
N HIS A 379 9.50 -0.38 -2.13
CA HIS A 379 8.36 0.49 -1.85
C HIS A 379 7.61 0.11 -0.55
N HIS A 380 7.33 -1.17 -0.33
CA HIS A 380 6.66 -1.63 0.90
C HIS A 380 7.51 -1.38 2.15
N ILE A 381 8.83 -1.57 2.02
CA ILE A 381 9.80 -1.29 3.09
C ILE A 381 9.82 0.21 3.40
N TYR A 382 9.88 1.09 2.40
CA TYR A 382 9.86 2.55 2.62
C TYR A 382 8.58 2.98 3.33
N MET A 383 7.40 2.55 2.86
CA MET A 383 6.13 2.91 3.51
C MET A 383 6.09 2.46 4.96
N SER A 384 6.56 1.24 5.24
CA SER A 384 6.63 0.69 6.59
C SER A 384 7.53 1.53 7.50
N LEU A 385 8.71 1.97 7.01
CA LEU A 385 9.61 2.84 7.77
C LEU A 385 9.05 4.25 7.97
N ILE A 386 8.40 4.82 6.95
CA ILE A 386 7.77 6.14 7.04
C ILE A 386 6.64 6.11 8.07
N ILE A 387 5.83 5.05 8.11
CA ILE A 387 4.80 4.89 9.16
C ILE A 387 5.44 4.82 10.55
N LEU A 388 6.53 4.07 10.73
CA LEU A 388 7.25 4.04 12.02
C LEU A 388 7.79 5.43 12.40
N LEU A 389 8.29 6.19 11.43
CA LEU A 389 8.76 7.57 11.66
C LEU A 389 7.61 8.50 12.04
N ILE A 390 6.48 8.46 11.34
CA ILE A 390 5.30 9.28 11.64
C ILE A 390 4.73 8.97 13.03
N LEU A 391 4.75 7.70 13.44
CA LEU A 391 4.30 7.27 14.77
C LEU A 391 5.29 7.71 15.87
N SER A 392 6.59 7.61 15.62
CA SER A 392 7.61 8.01 16.60
C SER A 392 7.70 9.51 16.83
N GLU A 393 7.06 10.35 16.01
CA GLU A 393 6.92 11.78 16.29
C GLU A 393 6.15 12.08 17.60
N ASP A 394 5.38 11.12 18.13
CA ASP A 394 4.56 11.28 19.32
C ASP A 394 5.23 10.70 20.59
N ASP A 395 5.30 11.50 21.64
CA ASP A 395 6.00 11.13 22.89
C ASP A 395 5.25 10.06 23.69
N LEU A 396 3.92 10.07 23.68
CA LEU A 396 3.11 9.06 24.38
C LEU A 396 3.26 7.70 23.71
N PHE A 397 3.31 7.68 22.38
CA PHE A 397 3.67 6.48 21.63
C PHE A 397 5.06 5.97 22.03
N ASN A 398 6.08 6.85 22.02
CA ASN A 398 7.46 6.48 22.33
C ASN A 398 7.62 5.89 23.73
N GLU A 399 6.90 6.43 24.72
CA GLU A 399 6.87 5.88 26.07
C GLU A 399 6.06 4.57 26.14
N GLY A 400 4.83 4.57 25.60
CA GLY A 400 3.88 3.47 25.73
C GLY A 400 4.36 2.15 25.11
N VAL A 401 5.13 2.18 24.01
CA VAL A 401 5.64 0.96 23.38
C VAL A 401 6.62 0.18 24.28
N HIS A 402 7.27 0.84 25.25
CA HIS A 402 8.17 0.15 26.18
C HIS A 402 7.45 -0.55 27.34
N ASP A 403 6.20 -0.18 27.63
CA ASP A 403 5.39 -0.80 28.67
C ASP A 403 4.57 -2.00 28.16
N ILE A 404 4.41 -2.15 26.82
CA ILE A 404 3.75 -3.30 26.21
C ILE A 404 4.71 -4.49 26.15
N THR A 405 4.41 -5.55 26.92
CA THR A 405 5.23 -6.76 26.98
C THR A 405 4.71 -7.85 26.05
N LEU A 406 5.56 -8.30 25.12
CA LEU A 406 5.28 -9.38 24.19
C LEU A 406 5.87 -10.70 24.71
N LYS A 407 5.07 -11.76 24.64
CA LYS A 407 5.48 -13.12 25.04
C LYS A 407 5.65 -14.01 23.82
N ASN A 408 6.72 -14.79 23.79
CA ASN A 408 7.02 -15.80 22.78
C ASN A 408 6.94 -15.28 21.33
N VAL A 409 7.83 -14.37 20.95
CA VAL A 409 7.89 -13.87 19.56
C VAL A 409 8.50 -14.94 18.65
N THR A 410 7.65 -15.70 17.96
CA THR A 410 8.06 -16.91 17.20
C THR A 410 8.67 -16.62 15.83
N TRP A 411 8.38 -15.47 15.22
CA TRP A 411 8.81 -15.13 13.87
C TRP A 411 10.22 -14.50 13.82
N TYR A 412 10.76 -14.07 14.98
CA TYR A 412 12.13 -13.57 15.07
C TYR A 412 13.09 -14.76 15.29
N THR A 413 13.90 -15.08 14.28
CA THR A 413 14.64 -16.35 14.24
C THR A 413 16.06 -16.29 14.78
N GLU A 414 16.66 -15.11 14.91
CA GLU A 414 18.08 -14.96 15.31
C GLU A 414 18.31 -15.31 16.79
N ARG A 415 17.27 -15.26 17.62
CA ARG A 415 17.29 -15.61 19.04
C ARG A 415 15.88 -15.89 19.53
N SER A 416 15.70 -16.87 20.41
CA SER A 416 14.43 -17.05 21.12
C SER A 416 14.15 -15.85 22.04
N LEU A 417 13.04 -15.16 21.80
CA LEU A 417 12.57 -14.01 22.57
C LEU A 417 11.33 -14.43 23.38
N MET A 418 11.56 -14.95 24.59
CA MET A 418 10.49 -15.38 25.50
C MET A 418 9.67 -14.20 26.01
N GLU A 419 10.34 -13.11 26.38
CA GLU A 419 9.71 -11.88 26.87
C GLU A 419 10.52 -10.66 26.42
N ILE A 420 9.87 -9.72 25.75
CA ILE A 420 10.48 -8.47 25.27
C ILE A 420 9.40 -7.39 25.18
N SER A 421 9.76 -6.13 25.45
CA SER A 421 8.84 -5.02 25.17
C SER A 421 8.67 -4.80 23.67
N LEU A 422 7.52 -4.26 23.25
CA LEU A 422 7.27 -3.91 21.85
C LEU A 422 8.31 -2.90 21.34
N GLY A 423 8.67 -1.90 22.15
CA GLY A 423 9.75 -0.96 21.85
C GLY A 423 11.11 -1.65 21.68
N GLY A 424 11.43 -2.64 22.53
CA GLY A 424 12.64 -3.44 22.38
C GLY A 424 12.67 -4.26 21.08
N LEU A 425 11.53 -4.84 20.68
CA LEU A 425 11.40 -5.57 19.42
C LEU A 425 11.53 -4.63 18.20
N LEU A 426 10.90 -3.45 18.26
CA LEU A 426 11.02 -2.42 17.23
C LEU A 426 12.49 -2.05 17.01
N ILE A 427 13.24 -1.78 18.09
CA ILE A 427 14.67 -1.45 18.01
C ILE A 427 15.45 -2.58 17.33
N LEU A 428 15.20 -3.85 17.68
CA LEU A 428 15.88 -5.00 17.06
C LEU A 428 15.62 -5.09 15.55
N VAL A 429 14.38 -4.89 15.14
CA VAL A 429 14.01 -4.93 13.72
C VAL A 429 14.62 -3.76 12.98
N VAL A 430 14.58 -2.54 13.52
CA VAL A 430 15.19 -1.37 12.88
C VAL A 430 16.72 -1.52 12.77
N ILE A 431 17.40 -2.03 13.80
CA ILE A 431 18.84 -2.36 13.73
C ILE A 431 19.12 -3.37 12.61
N ARG A 432 18.29 -4.41 12.50
CA ARG A 432 18.41 -5.40 11.42
C ARG A 432 18.23 -4.74 10.06
N THR A 433 17.26 -3.85 9.91
CA THR A 433 16.99 -3.11 8.67
C THR A 433 18.16 -2.21 8.29
N ILE A 434 18.78 -1.50 9.25
CA ILE A 434 20.00 -0.72 9.03
C ILE A 434 21.14 -1.65 8.56
N HIS A 435 21.34 -2.79 9.21
CA HIS A 435 22.39 -3.73 8.83
C HIS A 435 22.17 -4.33 7.43
N PHE A 436 20.93 -4.70 7.10
CA PHE A 436 20.55 -5.17 5.77
C PHE A 436 20.85 -4.10 4.72
N ASN A 437 20.44 -2.85 4.97
CA ASN A 437 20.63 -1.77 4.03
C ASN A 437 22.12 -1.47 3.78
N MET A 438 22.95 -1.40 4.83
CA MET A 438 24.40 -1.17 4.68
C MET A 438 25.10 -2.26 3.83
N THR A 439 24.62 -3.50 3.91
CA THR A 439 25.28 -4.66 3.29
C THR A 439 24.78 -4.95 1.89
N ARG A 440 23.53 -4.59 1.56
CA ARG A 440 22.87 -4.96 0.30
C ARG A 440 22.56 -3.75 -0.58
N THR A 441 21.78 -2.81 -0.07
CA THR A 441 21.11 -1.77 -0.88
C THR A 441 21.83 -0.42 -0.87
N ARG A 442 22.59 -0.12 0.19
CA ARG A 442 23.34 1.14 0.40
C ARG A 442 22.51 2.41 0.18
N ASP A 443 21.24 2.35 0.56
CA ASP A 443 20.30 3.43 0.34
C ASP A 443 20.37 4.47 1.48
N LYS A 444 20.72 5.72 1.15
CA LYS A 444 20.80 6.81 2.14
C LYS A 444 19.45 7.09 2.80
N TYR A 445 18.36 7.11 2.04
CA TYR A 445 17.02 7.43 2.53
C TYR A 445 16.52 6.44 3.58
N LEU A 446 16.75 5.15 3.33
CA LEU A 446 16.39 4.07 4.26
C LEU A 446 17.14 4.21 5.60
N HIS A 447 18.44 4.56 5.57
CA HIS A 447 19.21 4.84 6.78
C HIS A 447 18.66 6.02 7.57
N THR A 448 18.40 7.14 6.90
CA THR A 448 17.88 8.36 7.52
C THR A 448 16.56 8.08 8.23
N ASN A 449 15.61 7.39 7.59
CA ASN A 449 14.32 7.09 8.21
C ASN A 449 14.42 6.15 9.41
N CYS A 450 15.28 5.12 9.34
CA CYS A 450 15.51 4.21 10.47
C CYS A 450 16.10 4.93 11.68
N LEU A 451 17.12 5.76 11.44
CA LEU A 451 17.80 6.50 12.49
C LEU A 451 16.91 7.58 13.08
N ALA A 452 16.17 8.32 12.26
CA ALA A 452 15.20 9.31 12.71
C ALA A 452 14.15 8.69 13.64
N ALA A 453 13.63 7.49 13.30
CA ALA A 453 12.68 6.79 14.15
C ALA A 453 13.30 6.38 15.50
N LEU A 454 14.52 5.82 15.51
CA LEU A 454 15.22 5.48 16.75
C LEU A 454 15.58 6.72 17.58
N ALA A 455 15.95 7.80 16.92
CA ALA A 455 16.32 9.07 17.55
C ALA A 455 15.13 9.72 18.25
N ASN A 456 13.96 9.73 17.63
CA ASN A 456 12.72 10.17 18.27
C ASN A 456 12.39 9.40 19.55
N MET A 457 12.57 8.07 19.52
CA MET A 457 12.28 7.19 20.67
C MET A 457 13.34 7.23 21.77
N SER A 458 14.55 7.71 21.46
CA SER A 458 15.75 7.52 22.29
C SER A 458 15.63 8.03 23.72
N SER A 459 14.89 9.12 23.94
CA SER A 459 14.64 9.71 25.27
C SER A 459 13.65 8.90 26.13
N HIS A 460 12.97 7.91 25.53
CA HIS A 460 11.95 7.07 26.17
C HIS A 460 12.38 5.60 26.25
N PHE A 461 13.57 5.25 25.76
CA PHE A 461 14.11 3.90 25.91
C PHE A 461 14.12 3.53 27.40
N LYS A 462 13.38 2.48 27.76
CA LYS A 462 13.20 2.05 29.15
C LYS A 462 13.26 0.54 29.24
N SER A 463 13.93 0.03 30.27
CA SER A 463 14.05 -1.40 30.56
C SER A 463 14.45 -2.24 29.34
N LEU A 464 15.41 -1.74 28.55
CA LEU A 464 15.83 -2.44 27.32
C LEU A 464 16.34 -3.85 27.64
N HIS A 465 15.86 -4.82 26.85
CA HIS A 465 16.25 -6.22 26.98
C HIS A 465 17.77 -6.39 26.69
N PRO A 466 18.51 -7.25 27.42
CA PRO A 466 19.98 -7.37 27.26
C PRO A 466 20.44 -7.60 25.82
N TYR A 467 19.69 -8.41 25.07
CA TYR A 467 19.97 -8.67 23.66
C TYR A 467 19.82 -7.43 22.76
N VAL A 468 18.87 -6.53 23.07
CA VAL A 468 18.69 -5.26 22.35
C VAL A 468 19.93 -4.41 22.52
N CYS A 469 20.38 -4.22 23.76
CA CYS A 469 21.58 -3.45 24.09
C CYS A 469 22.83 -4.03 23.42
N GLN A 470 22.99 -5.36 23.45
CA GLN A 470 24.10 -6.03 22.78
C GLN A 470 24.08 -5.78 21.26
N ARG A 471 22.91 -5.89 20.60
CA ARG A 471 22.77 -5.64 19.16
C ARG A 471 23.01 -4.18 18.81
N PHE A 472 22.58 -3.26 19.66
CA PHE A 472 22.83 -1.82 19.49
C PHE A 472 24.33 -1.51 19.46
N VAL A 473 25.09 -2.00 20.46
CA VAL A 473 26.55 -1.82 20.52
C VAL A 473 27.26 -2.59 19.39
N SER A 474 26.79 -3.79 19.04
CA SER A 474 27.33 -4.58 17.93
C SER A 474 27.15 -3.90 16.57
N LEU A 475 26.05 -3.16 16.36
CA LEU A 475 25.85 -2.36 15.16
C LEU A 475 26.94 -1.29 15.06
N PHE A 476 27.14 -0.52 16.13
CA PHE A 476 28.19 0.50 16.19
C PHE A 476 29.59 -0.10 15.95
N GLU A 477 29.92 -1.23 16.59
CA GLU A 477 31.20 -1.93 16.41
C GLU A 477 31.42 -2.39 14.95
N THR A 478 30.36 -2.83 14.27
CA THR A 478 30.44 -3.29 12.88
C THR A 478 30.67 -2.12 11.93
N LEU A 479 29.96 -1.02 12.15
CA LEU A 479 30.09 0.20 11.36
C LEU A 479 31.42 0.90 11.59
N SER A 480 31.93 0.93 12.83
CA SER A 480 33.23 1.51 13.16
C SER A 480 34.37 0.76 12.48
N LYS A 481 34.33 -0.58 12.48
CA LYS A 481 35.30 -1.40 11.75
C LYS A 481 35.23 -1.15 10.25
N ARG A 482 34.05 -0.91 9.69
CA ARG A 482 33.91 -0.55 8.27
C ARG A 482 34.49 0.83 7.99
N LEU A 483 34.21 1.82 8.83
CA LEU A 483 34.77 3.16 8.74
C LEU A 483 36.31 3.11 8.74
N SER A 484 36.92 2.41 9.71
CA SER A 484 38.38 2.28 9.77
C SER A 484 38.96 1.66 8.50
N ARG A 485 38.32 0.62 7.94
CA ARG A 485 38.79 0.01 6.67
C ARG A 485 38.71 0.99 5.49
N VAL A 486 37.64 1.79 5.39
CA VAL A 486 37.49 2.79 4.33
C VAL A 486 38.54 3.90 4.49
N MET A 487 38.80 4.36 5.73
CA MET A 487 39.85 5.34 6.01
C MET A 487 41.25 4.80 5.68
N ASP A 488 41.54 3.55 6.01
CA ASP A 488 42.82 2.91 5.67
C ASP A 488 43.00 2.77 4.15
N GLN A 489 41.92 2.46 3.41
CA GLN A 489 41.95 2.43 1.94
C GLN A 489 42.25 3.79 1.33
N LEU A 490 41.64 4.87 1.85
CA LEU A 490 41.90 6.25 1.42
C LEU A 490 43.34 6.67 1.74
N ARG A 491 43.86 6.28 2.92
CA ARG A 491 45.23 6.60 3.33
C ARG A 491 46.30 5.86 2.51
N ASN A 492 46.04 4.61 2.16
CA ASN A 492 46.99 3.76 1.43
C ASN A 492 46.96 3.99 -0.09
N ASN A 493 45.95 4.69 -0.62
CA ASN A 493 45.83 5.07 -2.03
C ASN A 493 45.73 6.61 -2.18
N PRO A 494 46.81 7.37 -1.90
CA PRO A 494 46.80 8.83 -1.95
C PRO A 494 46.62 9.43 -3.35
N ASP A 495 46.71 8.61 -4.41
CA ASP A 495 46.47 8.98 -5.81
C ASP A 495 44.97 8.99 -6.19
N LEU A 496 44.05 8.61 -5.30
CA LEU A 496 42.60 8.84 -5.41
C LEU A 496 42.22 10.33 -5.19
N LYS A 497 43.09 11.25 -5.61
CA LYS A 497 42.72 12.65 -5.78
C LYS A 497 41.81 12.74 -7.01
N PRO A 498 40.88 13.72 -7.07
CA PRO A 498 39.96 13.84 -8.20
C PRO A 498 40.74 14.20 -9.47
N THR A 499 41.15 13.19 -10.23
CA THR A 499 41.69 13.32 -11.58
C THR A 499 40.86 12.41 -12.47
N GLU A 500 39.91 12.99 -13.21
CA GLU A 500 39.14 12.52 -14.38
C GLU A 500 38.48 11.10 -14.36
N ASP A 501 38.87 10.18 -13.49
CA ASP A 501 38.17 8.93 -13.16
C ASP A 501 37.15 9.21 -12.03
N GLU A 502 36.08 9.93 -12.38
CA GLU A 502 35.15 10.60 -11.44
C GLU A 502 34.22 9.66 -10.64
N ASP A 503 34.03 8.40 -11.01
CA ASP A 503 33.00 7.55 -10.35
C ASP A 503 33.50 6.85 -9.06
N PHE A 504 34.69 6.25 -9.05
CA PHE A 504 35.12 5.40 -7.92
C PHE A 504 35.56 6.19 -6.68
N SER A 505 36.22 7.33 -6.87
CA SER A 505 36.69 8.20 -5.78
C SER A 505 35.52 8.90 -5.07
N THR A 506 34.49 9.28 -5.83
CA THR A 506 33.26 9.90 -5.33
C THR A 506 32.43 8.93 -4.49
N ASP A 507 32.27 7.68 -4.95
CA ASP A 507 31.53 6.64 -4.22
C ASP A 507 32.15 6.32 -2.85
N LEU A 508 33.48 6.24 -2.77
CA LEU A 508 34.17 5.91 -1.51
C LEU A 508 34.08 7.06 -0.49
N LEU A 509 34.17 8.30 -0.96
CA LEU A 509 34.01 9.50 -0.12
C LEU A 509 32.56 9.66 0.37
N GLN A 510 31.58 9.32 -0.48
CA GLN A 510 30.17 9.30 -0.10
C GLN A 510 29.87 8.20 0.92
N ASP A 511 30.41 6.98 0.71
CA ASP A 511 30.33 5.88 1.68
C ASP A 511 30.92 6.27 3.04
N LEU A 512 32.06 6.99 3.04
CA LEU A 512 32.68 7.51 4.26
C LEU A 512 31.75 8.51 4.99
N SER A 513 31.22 9.49 4.27
CA SER A 513 30.31 10.50 4.83
C SER A 513 29.05 9.86 5.43
N ILE A 514 28.43 8.90 4.73
CA ILE A 514 27.24 8.18 5.23
C ILE A 514 27.60 7.39 6.49
N LEU A 515 28.74 6.69 6.51
CA LEU A 515 29.18 5.94 7.70
C LEU A 515 29.39 6.85 8.90
N GLU A 516 30.02 8.02 8.72
CA GLU A 516 30.22 8.99 9.79
C GLU A 516 28.89 9.55 10.32
N GLU A 517 27.97 9.95 9.43
CA GLU A 517 26.63 10.42 9.80
C GLU A 517 25.87 9.36 10.61
N VAL A 518 25.87 8.10 10.15
CA VAL A 518 25.19 7.00 10.83
C VAL A 518 25.81 6.72 12.20
N LEU A 519 27.15 6.65 12.29
CA LEU A 519 27.86 6.41 13.54
C LEU A 519 27.61 7.52 14.56
N ARG A 520 27.62 8.78 14.10
CA ARG A 520 27.37 9.94 14.96
C ARG A 520 25.95 9.89 15.51
N MET A 521 24.96 9.63 14.66
CA MET A 521 23.56 9.53 15.07
C MET A 521 23.33 8.39 16.08
N ILE A 522 23.99 7.23 15.91
CA ILE A 522 23.94 6.14 16.89
C ILE A 522 24.50 6.59 18.26
N LEU A 523 25.60 7.34 18.28
CA LEU A 523 26.16 7.87 19.52
C LEU A 523 25.27 8.94 20.16
N GLU A 524 24.62 9.77 19.35
CA GLU A 524 23.64 10.77 19.82
C GLU A 524 22.40 10.08 20.43
N ILE A 525 21.90 9.00 19.82
CA ILE A 525 20.82 8.15 20.36
C ILE A 525 21.21 7.56 21.73
N ILE A 526 22.43 7.00 21.85
CA ILE A 526 22.93 6.47 23.12
C ILE A 526 22.99 7.58 24.17
N ASN A 527 23.49 8.76 23.80
CA ASN A 527 23.57 9.91 24.69
C ASN A 527 22.22 10.41 25.16
N SER A 528 21.23 10.47 24.26
CA SER A 528 19.85 10.83 24.60
C SER A 528 19.29 9.89 25.67
N CYS A 529 19.44 8.57 25.47
CA CYS A 529 19.02 7.56 26.45
C CYS A 529 19.78 7.67 27.78
N LEU A 530 21.10 7.89 27.76
CA LEU A 530 21.91 8.07 28.98
C LEU A 530 21.62 9.39 29.71
N SER A 531 21.11 10.41 29.01
CA SER A 531 20.78 11.69 29.64
C SER A 531 19.41 11.66 30.31
N THR A 532 18.48 10.88 29.78
CA THR A 532 17.06 10.90 30.19
C THR A 532 16.62 9.65 30.94
N GLN A 533 17.15 8.48 30.59
CA GLN A 533 16.67 7.16 31.03
C GLN A 533 17.79 6.25 31.55
N LEU A 534 18.93 6.79 31.97
CA LEU A 534 20.08 6.00 32.44
C LEU A 534 19.70 5.03 33.57
N GLN A 535 18.97 5.51 34.56
CA GLN A 535 18.53 4.71 35.72
C GLN A 535 17.61 3.56 35.30
N SER A 536 16.81 3.77 34.25
CA SER A 536 15.87 2.80 33.70
C SER A 536 16.54 1.74 32.81
N ASN A 537 17.84 1.83 32.51
CA ASN A 537 18.52 0.98 31.52
C ASN A 537 19.85 0.37 32.02
N PRO A 538 19.83 -0.44 33.10
CA PRO A 538 21.05 -1.09 33.61
C PRO A 538 21.69 -2.04 32.58
N ASN A 539 20.90 -2.71 31.73
CA ASN A 539 21.41 -3.60 30.68
C ASN A 539 22.21 -2.85 29.61
N LEU A 540 21.84 -1.60 29.32
CA LEU A 540 22.56 -0.76 28.37
C LEU A 540 23.92 -0.37 28.97
N LEU A 541 23.93 0.11 30.23
CA LEU A 541 25.15 0.42 30.95
C LEU A 541 26.12 -0.76 31.00
N TYR A 542 25.62 -1.95 31.34
CA TYR A 542 26.42 -3.18 31.33
C TYR A 542 27.03 -3.46 29.95
N SER A 543 26.23 -3.35 28.88
CA SER A 543 26.70 -3.61 27.52
C SER A 543 27.77 -2.60 27.08
N LEU A 544 27.61 -1.32 27.42
CA LEU A 544 28.57 -0.27 27.11
C LEU A 544 29.88 -0.44 27.89
N LEU A 545 29.82 -0.82 29.18
CA LEU A 545 31.00 -1.13 30.00
C LEU A 545 31.75 -2.33 29.46
N TYR A 546 31.04 -3.42 29.14
CA TYR A 546 31.64 -4.64 28.60
C TYR A 546 32.36 -4.42 27.27
N LYS A 547 31.86 -3.48 26.44
CA LYS A 547 32.42 -3.13 25.13
C LYS A 547 33.07 -1.74 25.10
N ARG A 548 33.57 -1.23 26.23
CA ARG A 548 34.14 0.12 26.32
C ARG A 548 35.21 0.41 25.26
N HIS A 549 36.07 -0.56 24.97
CA HIS A 549 37.15 -0.45 23.97
C HIS A 549 36.67 -0.06 22.55
N VAL A 550 35.40 -0.34 22.21
CA VAL A 550 34.83 -0.01 20.89
C VAL A 550 34.75 1.50 20.66
N PHE A 551 34.63 2.29 21.73
CA PHE A 551 34.45 3.75 21.66
C PHE A 551 35.76 4.54 21.75
N GLU A 552 36.85 3.91 22.22
CA GLU A 552 38.14 4.58 22.44
C GLU A 552 38.74 5.25 21.20
N PRO A 553 38.68 4.65 19.99
CA PRO A 553 39.22 5.29 18.78
C PRO A 553 38.57 6.63 18.44
N PHE A 554 37.34 6.87 18.92
CA PHE A 554 36.55 8.04 18.59
C PHE A 554 36.79 9.24 19.53
N ARG A 555 37.54 9.05 20.63
CA ARG A 555 37.85 10.10 21.60
C ARG A 555 38.58 11.31 20.99
N MET A 556 39.45 11.03 20.03
CA MET A 556 40.29 12.03 19.36
C MET A 556 39.76 12.43 17.99
N HIS A 557 38.64 11.84 17.55
CA HIS A 557 38.11 12.09 16.23
C HIS A 557 37.27 13.38 16.24
N PRO A 558 37.56 14.39 15.39
CA PRO A 558 36.90 15.70 15.43
C PRO A 558 35.37 15.62 15.37
N ASN A 559 34.84 14.70 14.56
CA ASN A 559 33.40 14.50 14.35
C ASN A 559 32.69 13.70 15.45
N PHE A 560 33.39 13.16 16.45
CA PHE A 560 32.77 12.29 17.48
C PHE A 560 33.19 12.64 18.92
N GLN A 561 34.30 13.36 19.11
CA GLN A 561 34.87 13.66 20.44
C GLN A 561 33.86 14.25 21.42
N ASP A 562 32.94 15.10 20.95
CA ASP A 562 31.94 15.77 21.77
C ASP A 562 30.90 14.79 22.30
N VAL A 563 30.43 13.88 21.45
CA VAL A 563 29.40 12.89 21.77
C VAL A 563 29.99 11.74 22.61
N VAL A 564 31.25 11.37 22.37
CA VAL A 564 31.96 10.34 23.14
C VAL A 564 32.32 10.82 24.55
N HIS A 565 32.55 12.11 24.76
CA HIS A 565 32.90 12.65 26.07
C HIS A 565 31.88 12.32 27.17
N ASN A 566 30.59 12.47 26.88
CA ASN A 566 29.51 12.10 27.81
C ASN A 566 29.52 10.60 28.11
N LEU A 567 29.69 9.77 27.09
CA LEU A 567 29.79 8.32 27.25
C LEU A 567 30.97 7.94 28.15
N ASP A 568 32.15 8.55 27.96
CA ASP A 568 33.31 8.33 28.82
C ASP A 568 33.08 8.79 30.27
N THR A 569 32.35 9.88 30.47
CA THR A 569 31.99 10.37 31.80
C THR A 569 31.13 9.34 32.54
N VAL A 570 30.11 8.78 31.87
CA VAL A 570 29.28 7.69 32.39
C VAL A 570 30.15 6.46 32.68
N LEU A 571 30.87 5.97 31.68
CA LEU A 571 31.65 4.73 31.80
C LEU A 571 32.71 4.82 32.90
N SER A 572 33.38 5.96 33.06
CA SER A 572 34.40 6.15 34.10
C SER A 572 33.81 6.13 35.51
N TYR A 573 32.62 6.72 35.71
CA TYR A 573 31.92 6.65 36.98
C TYR A 573 31.58 5.20 37.35
N PHE A 574 30.93 4.46 36.44
CA PHE A 574 30.53 3.08 36.72
C PHE A 574 31.73 2.13 36.83
N SER A 575 32.79 2.31 36.03
CA SER A 575 34.05 1.56 36.20
C SER A 575 34.65 1.77 37.59
N SER A 576 34.73 3.01 38.09
CA SER A 576 35.28 3.29 39.42
C SER A 576 34.47 2.63 40.56
N ARG A 577 33.15 2.54 40.39
CA ARG A 577 32.27 1.87 41.36
C ARG A 577 32.48 0.35 41.36
N LEU A 578 32.66 -0.25 40.19
CA LEU A 578 32.94 -1.68 40.07
C LEU A 578 34.31 -2.05 40.65
N GLU A 579 35.34 -1.23 40.39
CA GLU A 579 36.69 -1.42 40.92
C GLU A 579 36.75 -1.30 42.45
N ALA A 580 35.98 -0.39 43.05
CA ALA A 580 35.92 -0.21 44.50
C ALA A 580 35.44 -1.47 45.25
N THR A 581 34.69 -2.35 44.59
CA THR A 581 34.20 -3.63 45.14
C THR A 581 35.21 -4.79 45.06
N GLY A 582 36.32 -4.64 44.34
CA GLY A 582 37.55 -5.45 44.51
C GLY A 582 37.48 -6.96 44.23
N LYS A 583 36.48 -7.51 43.52
CA LYS A 583 36.36 -8.96 43.27
C LYS A 583 36.02 -9.34 41.82
N SER A 584 36.33 -10.59 41.46
CA SER A 584 35.85 -11.28 40.27
C SER A 584 34.32 -11.46 40.35
N SER A 585 33.59 -10.40 40.05
CA SER A 585 32.15 -10.34 40.19
C SER A 585 31.46 -11.15 39.09
N SER A 586 30.51 -11.99 39.49
CA SER A 586 29.58 -12.63 38.56
C SER A 586 28.74 -11.58 37.80
N VAL A 587 28.17 -11.94 36.65
CA VAL A 587 27.31 -11.02 35.86
C VAL A 587 26.16 -10.46 36.71
N SER A 588 25.60 -11.26 37.62
CA SER A 588 24.52 -10.83 38.52
C SER A 588 24.99 -9.78 39.52
N GLU A 589 26.17 -9.95 40.11
CA GLU A 589 26.74 -8.98 41.06
C GLU A 589 27.09 -7.66 40.37
N VAL A 590 27.67 -7.72 39.16
CA VAL A 590 27.94 -6.52 38.35
C VAL A 590 26.66 -5.75 38.07
N MET A 591 25.57 -6.45 37.72
CA MET A 591 24.29 -5.82 37.44
C MET A 591 23.67 -5.15 38.67
N GLU A 592 23.78 -5.75 39.86
CA GLU A 592 23.31 -5.12 41.10
C GLU A 592 24.12 -3.87 41.45
N ILE A 593 25.45 -3.91 41.31
CA ILE A 593 26.30 -2.73 41.51
C ILE A 593 25.93 -1.62 40.52
N ILE A 594 25.67 -1.94 39.25
CA ILE A 594 25.24 -0.96 38.25
C ILE A 594 23.90 -0.32 38.65
N LYS A 595 22.91 -1.11 39.07
CA LYS A 595 21.61 -0.58 39.52
C LYS A 595 21.76 0.36 40.71
N GLU A 596 22.54 -0.04 41.72
CA GLU A 596 22.78 0.77 42.91
C GLU A 596 23.53 2.07 42.58
N ALA A 597 24.58 1.98 41.75
CA ALA A 597 25.36 3.14 41.33
C ALA A 597 24.54 4.12 40.48
N ALA A 598 23.58 3.63 39.68
CA ALA A 598 22.71 4.45 38.85
C ALA A 598 21.77 5.33 39.67
N LEU A 599 21.28 4.87 40.83
CA LEU A 599 20.47 5.69 41.75
C LEU A 599 21.22 6.93 42.25
N HIS A 600 22.54 6.83 42.34
CA HIS A 600 23.41 7.90 42.83
C HIS A 600 24.09 8.68 41.69
N TRP A 601 23.68 8.46 40.43
CA TRP A 601 24.26 9.13 39.27
C TRP A 601 23.95 10.63 39.28
N PRO A 602 24.98 11.50 39.24
CA PRO A 602 24.79 12.94 39.17
C PRO A 602 24.41 13.36 37.74
N THR A 603 23.13 13.69 37.53
CA THR A 603 22.53 13.99 36.22
C THR A 603 23.07 15.27 35.57
N ASP A 604 23.69 16.15 36.34
CA ASP A 604 24.27 17.43 35.91
C ASP A 604 25.64 17.30 35.23
N ARG A 605 26.28 16.13 35.28
CA ARG A 605 27.63 15.92 34.71
C ARG A 605 27.67 15.80 33.19
N LEU A 606 26.53 15.58 32.54
CA LEU A 606 26.47 15.37 31.09
C LEU A 606 26.34 16.69 30.36
N LYS A 607 27.13 16.86 29.29
CA LYS A 607 26.92 17.94 28.34
C LYS A 607 25.54 17.79 27.71
N LYS A 608 24.79 18.88 27.66
CA LYS A 608 23.47 18.91 27.03
C LYS A 608 23.61 18.94 25.51
N PHE A 609 22.87 18.05 24.85
CA PHE A 609 22.68 18.04 23.40
C PHE A 609 21.25 18.49 23.07
N PRO A 610 21.00 18.97 21.84
CA PRO A 610 19.64 19.22 21.37
C PRO A 610 18.78 17.96 21.45
N ASP A 611 17.49 18.14 21.70
CA ASP A 611 16.55 17.02 21.66
C ASP A 611 16.46 16.46 20.25
N LEU A 612 16.55 15.14 20.15
CA LEU A 612 16.45 14.42 18.88
C LEU A 612 14.97 14.30 18.49
N LYS A 613 14.49 15.29 17.74
CA LYS A 613 13.12 15.33 17.20
C LYS A 613 13.15 15.48 15.68
N PHE A 614 12.78 14.42 15.00
CA PHE A 614 12.67 14.31 13.56
C PHE A 614 11.21 14.17 13.16
N ARG A 615 10.86 14.81 12.05
CA ARG A 615 9.53 14.69 11.44
C ARG A 615 9.68 14.18 10.02
N TYR A 616 8.72 13.36 9.61
CA TYR A 616 8.60 13.00 8.21
C TYR A 616 8.21 14.23 7.38
N VAL A 617 8.96 14.48 6.32
CA VAL A 617 8.67 15.51 5.33
C VAL A 617 8.60 14.82 3.97
N GLU A 618 7.44 14.92 3.34
CA GLU A 618 7.22 14.44 1.97
C GLU A 618 8.06 15.27 1.00
N GLU A 619 8.62 14.64 -0.04
CA GLU A 619 9.43 15.33 -1.05
C GLU A 619 8.59 16.34 -1.85
N SER A 620 9.26 17.22 -2.62
CA SER A 620 8.57 18.26 -3.41
C SER A 620 7.76 17.71 -4.59
N GLN A 621 8.15 16.55 -5.14
CA GLN A 621 7.48 15.88 -6.25
C GLN A 621 7.12 14.43 -5.88
N PRO A 622 6.23 14.23 -4.90
CA PRO A 622 5.90 12.89 -4.40
C PRO A 622 5.23 12.02 -5.48
N GLU A 623 4.62 12.63 -6.50
CA GLU A 623 4.00 11.92 -7.62
C GLU A 623 4.96 11.00 -8.39
N ASP A 624 6.24 11.35 -8.50
CA ASP A 624 7.24 10.55 -9.22
C ASP A 624 7.49 9.20 -8.54
N PHE A 625 7.29 9.15 -7.23
CA PHE A 625 7.33 7.92 -6.44
C PHE A 625 5.94 7.25 -6.38
N PHE A 626 4.89 7.99 -5.99
CA PHE A 626 3.59 7.39 -5.70
C PHE A 626 2.82 6.92 -6.94
N ILE A 627 2.92 7.59 -8.08
CA ILE A 627 2.17 7.18 -9.28
C ILE A 627 2.67 5.82 -9.80
N PRO A 628 3.98 5.61 -10.05
CA PRO A 628 4.48 4.28 -10.42
C PRO A 628 4.24 3.23 -9.34
N TYR A 629 4.37 3.61 -8.06
CA TYR A 629 4.16 2.67 -6.95
C TYR A 629 2.71 2.17 -6.88
N VAL A 630 1.73 3.08 -6.87
CA VAL A 630 0.29 2.72 -6.83
C VAL A 630 -0.07 1.82 -8.00
N TRP A 631 0.39 2.13 -9.21
CA TRP A 631 0.11 1.29 -10.37
C TRP A 631 0.84 -0.04 -10.35
N THR A 632 2.01 -0.13 -9.72
CA THR A 632 2.69 -1.41 -9.44
C THR A 632 1.85 -2.28 -8.50
N VAL A 633 1.28 -1.69 -7.45
CA VAL A 633 0.36 -2.38 -6.52
C VAL A 633 -0.91 -2.83 -7.25
N VAL A 634 -1.51 -1.98 -8.07
CA VAL A 634 -2.68 -2.36 -8.91
C VAL A 634 -2.29 -3.49 -9.87
N TYR A 635 -1.15 -3.42 -10.54
CA TYR A 635 -0.72 -4.44 -11.48
C TYR A 635 -0.55 -5.82 -10.82
N LYS A 636 0.02 -5.85 -9.60
CA LYS A 636 0.26 -7.09 -8.84
C LYS A 636 -1.01 -7.61 -8.17
N SER A 637 -1.69 -6.76 -7.41
CA SER A 637 -2.75 -7.19 -6.49
C SER A 637 -4.12 -7.22 -7.15
N SER A 638 -4.36 -6.47 -8.23
CA SER A 638 -5.71 -6.37 -8.77
C SER A 638 -6.21 -7.71 -9.32
N GLY A 639 -5.38 -8.51 -10.00
CA GLY A 639 -5.83 -9.71 -10.71
C GLY A 639 -6.48 -9.41 -12.07
N ILE A 640 -6.40 -8.16 -12.54
CA ILE A 640 -6.58 -7.86 -13.97
C ILE A 640 -5.27 -8.23 -14.70
N PRO A 641 -5.32 -9.00 -15.79
CA PRO A 641 -4.14 -9.20 -16.61
C PRO A 641 -3.86 -7.98 -17.46
N TRP A 642 -2.63 -7.50 -17.42
CA TRP A 642 -2.16 -6.33 -18.17
C TRP A 642 -1.04 -6.77 -19.11
N SER A 643 -1.05 -6.25 -20.35
CA SER A 643 0.04 -6.51 -21.29
C SER A 643 1.30 -5.77 -20.88
N GLN A 644 2.44 -6.46 -20.88
CA GLN A 644 3.75 -5.85 -20.62
C GLN A 644 4.32 -5.12 -21.83
N GLN A 645 3.83 -5.42 -23.05
CA GLN A 645 4.46 -4.96 -24.30
C GLN A 645 4.49 -3.43 -24.45
N ASN A 646 3.45 -2.75 -23.95
CA ASN A 646 3.28 -1.30 -24.08
C ASN A 646 3.34 -0.56 -22.73
N LEU A 647 3.68 -1.27 -21.64
CA LEU A 647 3.78 -0.68 -20.31
C LEU A 647 5.00 0.25 -20.26
N ILE A 648 4.77 1.52 -19.91
CA ILE A 648 5.84 2.54 -19.88
C ILE A 648 6.06 3.16 -18.51
N LEU A 649 5.09 3.05 -17.59
CA LEU A 649 5.12 3.77 -16.32
C LEU A 649 6.12 3.20 -15.29
N PHE A 650 6.30 1.87 -15.27
CA PHE A 650 7.21 1.18 -14.34
C PHE A 650 7.71 -0.12 -14.97
N ASN A 651 8.76 -0.72 -14.39
CA ASN A 651 9.32 -1.97 -14.90
C ASN A 651 8.90 -3.15 -14.01
N PRO A 652 7.96 -4.01 -14.46
CA PRO A 652 7.44 -5.07 -13.63
C PRO A 652 8.50 -6.11 -13.23
N ASN A 653 9.64 -6.20 -13.91
CA ASN A 653 10.72 -7.15 -13.59
C ASN A 653 11.81 -6.58 -12.67
N LYS A 654 11.91 -5.25 -12.51
CA LYS A 654 12.87 -4.60 -11.58
C LYS A 654 12.24 -4.31 -10.22
N ASP A 655 10.93 -4.07 -10.20
CA ASP A 655 10.18 -3.71 -9.00
C ASP A 655 9.54 -4.94 -8.30
N LEU A 656 9.96 -6.15 -8.67
CA LEU A 656 9.51 -7.45 -8.14
C LEU A 656 10.43 -8.01 -7.05
#